data_AF-A0A1F7M6Q4-F1
#
_entry.id   AF-A0A1F7M6Q4-F1
#
_cell.length_a   1.000
_cell.length_b   1.000
_cell.length_c   1.000
_cell.angle_alpha   90.00
_cell.angle_beta   90.00
_cell.angle_gamma   90.00
#
_symmetry.space_group_name_H-M   'P 1'
#
loop_
_entity.id
_entity.type
_entity.pdbx_description
1 polymer ?
#
loop_
_entity_poly.entity_id
_entity_poly.type
_entity_poly.pdbx_seq_one_letter_code
_entity_poly.pdbx_strand_id
1 'polypeptide(L)'
;MGVAAYLAAHHLWIWLGRRHEPLHLWVAAWSTTSLVYVASHYVQLAPGRPEQALLGGRLTWTSAIVLILLIVGLSHALAGHPQPRRLMWTAAAVSAAVLAMIWGTALLVTDRAYVRTDLLGFQHPTPVPGPLVPAFVPFILAAFGYAWRRLGLGGMAEGERRAIRAVLVVYALLGLNDVLHEGRLIQSVRVFDFAFVAVGAGLTSMLVRRYNRLHAHLEEEVSARTREADARREEMTTLARDNAQLYEAARRRLRESEALQNVSHVLVETGDLAETVRRVAREAARALGADMVGVYLADDEGAALRPVAGYHVPRHLLQTFLQFPFPLRGHRAVEEARDTGQPVWSSDAQTDPRVDRESWQRFPHRSSLFVPMGSGEALLGGIFAVWWEARREPTRDDLSLALAIGRHATAIIEKARLDQALGRRLERLETLTRLARVLSSSLERNTVLREIARAAAQLMSVPAASFWLADEAARTIELIGFSDPALEADWPIRVLRFDEGVLGWVATHRRPLHVPDALSDGRFVALDWWRAHGLRSFHGVPVLYEGALLAVLSLNGAEPFRLGPEDEALLGAFVAQAAVAIRNASLYEAEAKARGTAELALAHVRQLQGLLPICAYCKKIRNDSNYWQSIEAYLGERSQATFSHGICPDCRERIVKPELERWRRSEGETS
;
A
#
# COMPACT_ATOMS: atom_id res chain seq x y z
N MET A 1 -7.75 44.58 83.71
CA MET A 1 -6.52 44.80 82.92
C MET A 1 -5.86 43.52 82.43
N GLY A 2 -5.59 42.51 83.27
CA GLY A 2 -4.94 41.25 82.83
C GLY A 2 -5.62 40.55 81.65
N VAL A 3 -6.96 40.48 81.64
CA VAL A 3 -7.74 39.90 80.52
C VAL A 3 -7.57 40.68 79.21
N ALA A 4 -7.57 42.01 79.26
CA ALA A 4 -7.39 42.85 78.08
C ALA A 4 -5.99 42.71 77.48
N ALA A 5 -4.96 42.67 78.34
CA ALA A 5 -3.58 42.43 77.93
C ALA A 5 -3.41 41.03 77.31
N TYR A 6 -4.01 40.00 77.90
CA TYR A 6 -4.01 38.64 77.36
C TYR A 6 -4.67 38.58 75.98
N LEU A 7 -5.86 39.16 75.81
CA LEU A 7 -6.56 39.19 74.52
C LEU A 7 -5.76 39.94 73.46
N ALA A 8 -5.16 41.09 73.79
CA ALA A 8 -4.31 41.83 72.87
C ALA A 8 -3.06 41.04 72.46
N ALA A 9 -2.37 40.40 73.40
CA ALA A 9 -1.20 39.55 73.12
C ALA A 9 -1.56 38.32 72.28
N HIS A 10 -2.69 37.67 72.60
CA HIS A 10 -3.17 36.51 71.86
C HIS A 10 -3.53 36.86 70.41
N HIS A 11 -4.23 37.97 70.18
CA HIS A 11 -4.50 38.46 68.83
C HIS A 11 -3.24 38.80 68.07
N LEU A 12 -2.30 39.49 68.70
CA LEU A 12 -1.03 39.83 68.08
C LEU A 12 -0.27 38.58 67.63
N TRP A 13 -0.22 37.54 68.49
CA TRP A 13 0.42 36.26 68.16
C TRP A 13 -0.23 35.55 66.96
N ILE A 14 -1.56 35.41 66.97
CA ILE A 14 -2.30 34.79 65.85
C ILE A 14 -2.00 35.49 64.52
N TRP A 15 -1.98 36.83 64.52
CA TRP A 15 -1.86 37.60 63.29
C TRP A 15 -0.43 37.75 62.78
N LEU A 16 0.57 37.78 63.67
CA LEU A 16 1.98 37.71 63.25
C LEU A 16 2.32 36.41 62.52
N GLY A 17 1.60 35.31 62.85
CA GLY A 17 1.67 34.05 62.12
C GLY A 17 0.98 34.06 60.75
N ARG A 18 0.20 35.09 60.42
CA ARG A 18 -0.64 35.17 59.21
C ARG A 18 -0.27 36.36 58.30
N ARG A 19 1.01 36.45 57.95
CA ARG A 19 1.58 37.57 57.16
C ARG A 19 0.98 37.76 55.76
N HIS A 20 0.32 36.73 55.22
CA HIS A 20 -0.26 36.75 53.88
C HIS A 20 -1.67 37.35 53.83
N GLU A 21 -2.35 37.53 54.97
CA GLU A 21 -3.71 38.08 54.98
C GLU A 21 -3.69 39.62 54.98
N PRO A 22 -4.58 40.30 54.22
CA PRO A 22 -4.56 41.77 54.09
C PRO A 22 -4.86 42.53 55.40
N LEU A 23 -5.48 41.86 56.38
CA LEU A 23 -5.82 42.43 57.68
C LEU A 23 -4.68 42.38 58.71
N HIS A 24 -3.59 41.64 58.43
CA HIS A 24 -2.56 41.34 59.44
C HIS A 24 -1.92 42.59 60.05
N LEU A 25 -1.55 43.57 59.22
CA LEU A 25 -0.93 44.81 59.71
C LEU A 25 -1.90 45.63 60.57
N TRP A 26 -3.17 45.69 60.19
CA TRP A 26 -4.18 46.48 60.90
C TRP A 26 -4.51 45.89 62.26
N VAL A 27 -4.69 44.57 62.33
CA VAL A 27 -5.00 43.89 63.59
C VAL A 27 -3.76 43.83 64.49
N ALA A 28 -2.57 43.64 63.94
CA ALA A 28 -1.34 43.74 64.70
C ALA A 28 -1.15 45.15 65.28
N ALA A 29 -1.30 46.20 64.45
CA ALA A 29 -1.21 47.58 64.91
C ALA A 29 -2.26 47.92 65.97
N TRP A 30 -3.51 47.46 65.80
CA TRP A 30 -4.58 47.59 66.79
C TRP A 30 -4.21 46.95 68.12
N SER A 31 -3.74 45.71 68.07
CA SER A 31 -3.43 44.91 69.26
C SER A 31 -2.23 45.49 69.99
N THR A 32 -1.17 45.87 69.28
CA THR A 32 0.01 46.53 69.84
C THR A 32 -0.36 47.86 70.49
N THR A 33 -1.13 48.71 69.80
CA THR A 33 -1.55 50.01 70.36
C THR A 33 -2.46 49.83 71.58
N SER A 34 -3.32 48.81 71.57
CA SER A 34 -4.15 48.47 72.73
C SER A 34 -3.30 48.00 73.92
N LEU A 35 -2.24 47.22 73.68
CA LEU A 35 -1.30 46.80 74.73
C LEU A 35 -0.57 48.00 75.33
N VAL A 36 -0.09 48.92 74.49
CA VAL A 36 0.55 50.17 74.93
C VAL A 36 -0.43 51.02 75.73
N TYR A 37 -1.69 51.12 75.31
CA TYR A 37 -2.73 51.82 76.07
C TYR A 37 -2.90 51.23 77.47
N VAL A 38 -3.09 49.91 77.58
CA VAL A 38 -3.29 49.21 78.87
C VAL A 38 -2.07 49.38 79.77
N ALA A 39 -0.86 49.24 79.22
CA ALA A 39 0.37 49.46 79.97
C ALA A 39 0.51 50.92 80.44
N SER A 40 0.16 51.88 79.60
CA SER A 40 0.20 53.32 79.93
C SER A 40 -0.79 53.68 81.03
N HIS A 41 -1.97 53.07 81.01
CA HIS A 41 -2.98 53.23 82.05
C HIS A 41 -2.51 52.62 83.39
N TYR A 42 -1.83 51.48 83.35
CA TYR A 42 -1.22 50.90 84.54
C TYR A 42 -0.15 51.83 85.13
N VAL A 43 0.71 52.41 84.28
CA VAL A 43 1.70 53.42 84.69
C VAL A 43 1.00 54.66 85.28
N GLN A 44 -0.17 55.05 84.77
CA GLN A 44 -0.95 56.14 85.32
C GLN A 44 -1.46 55.85 86.74
N LEU A 45 -1.91 54.62 86.99
CA LEU A 45 -2.49 54.20 88.28
C LEU A 45 -1.44 53.72 89.30
N ALA A 46 -0.16 53.62 88.91
CA ALA A 46 0.90 53.15 89.78
C ALA A 46 1.13 54.11 90.97
N PRO A 47 1.08 53.64 92.22
CA PRO A 47 1.19 54.50 93.39
C PRO A 47 2.66 54.90 93.63
N GLY A 48 2.97 56.19 93.57
CA GLY A 48 4.19 56.69 94.20
C GLY A 48 4.82 57.96 93.62
N ARG A 49 4.56 58.32 92.35
CA ARG A 49 5.16 59.54 91.75
C ARG A 49 4.20 60.28 90.81
N PRO A 50 3.95 61.59 91.02
CA PRO A 50 3.05 62.38 90.16
C PRO A 50 3.55 62.46 88.70
N GLU A 51 4.85 62.39 88.47
CA GLU A 51 5.45 62.37 87.13
C GLU A 51 5.04 61.14 86.31
N GLN A 52 4.92 59.97 86.95
CA GLN A 52 4.48 58.74 86.28
C GLN A 52 2.99 58.80 85.92
N ALA A 53 2.18 59.45 86.76
CA ALA A 53 0.76 59.67 86.50
C ALA A 53 0.53 60.59 85.29
N LEU A 54 1.32 61.66 85.18
CA LEU A 54 1.29 62.58 84.04
C LEU A 54 1.77 61.89 82.75
N LEU A 55 2.87 61.14 82.83
CA LEU A 55 3.41 60.38 81.71
C LEU A 55 2.42 59.31 81.23
N GLY A 56 1.88 58.52 82.15
CA GLY A 56 0.87 57.50 81.87
C GLY A 56 -0.40 58.11 81.27
N GLY A 57 -0.85 59.26 81.78
CA GLY A 57 -1.98 60.01 81.23
C GLY A 57 -1.75 60.48 79.78
N ARG A 58 -0.58 61.07 79.49
CA ARG A 58 -0.21 61.49 78.12
C ARG A 58 -0.13 60.32 77.15
N LEU A 59 0.48 59.21 77.58
CA LEU A 59 0.59 57.98 76.76
C LEU A 59 -0.76 57.30 76.54
N THR A 60 -1.65 57.35 77.53
CA THR A 60 -3.03 56.84 77.45
C THR A 60 -3.82 57.61 76.39
N TRP A 61 -3.77 58.95 76.44
CA TRP A 61 -4.39 59.81 75.42
C TRP A 61 -3.78 59.61 74.03
N THR A 62 -2.45 59.51 73.95
CA THR A 62 -1.74 59.20 72.71
C THR A 62 -2.23 57.90 72.07
N SER A 63 -2.30 56.84 72.87
CA SER A 63 -2.72 55.52 72.39
C SER A 63 -4.21 55.51 72.00
N ALA A 64 -5.07 56.23 72.74
CA ALA A 64 -6.48 56.39 72.39
C ALA A 64 -6.68 57.06 71.02
N ILE A 65 -5.89 58.09 70.70
CA ILE A 65 -5.96 58.80 69.43
C ILE A 65 -5.47 57.93 68.28
N VAL A 66 -4.35 57.23 68.46
CA VAL A 66 -3.83 56.30 67.45
C VAL A 66 -4.85 55.20 67.16
N LEU A 67 -5.55 54.70 68.19
CA LEU A 67 -6.63 53.73 68.00
C LEU A 67 -7.76 54.28 67.12
N ILE A 68 -8.17 55.54 67.26
CA ILE A 68 -9.20 56.15 66.40
C ILE A 68 -8.81 56.06 64.92
N LEU A 69 -7.54 56.34 64.58
CA LEU A 69 -7.04 56.18 63.21
C LEU A 69 -7.11 54.72 62.74
N LEU A 70 -6.77 53.79 63.63
CA LEU A 70 -6.83 52.36 63.34
C LEU A 70 -8.28 51.88 63.15
N ILE A 71 -9.28 52.45 63.83
CA ILE A 71 -10.71 52.14 63.59
C ILE A 71 -11.10 52.47 62.15
N VAL A 72 -10.69 53.64 61.64
CA VAL A 72 -11.00 54.05 60.27
C VAL A 72 -10.35 53.11 59.25
N GLY A 73 -9.07 52.78 59.44
CA GLY A 73 -8.34 51.86 58.55
C GLY A 73 -8.89 50.43 58.59
N LEU A 74 -9.17 49.93 59.80
CA LEU A 74 -9.76 48.61 60.02
C LEU A 74 -11.17 48.52 59.43
N SER A 75 -11.98 49.57 59.52
CA SER A 75 -13.34 49.59 58.96
C SER A 75 -13.34 49.43 57.44
N HIS A 76 -12.37 50.03 56.74
CA HIS A 76 -12.20 49.84 55.28
C HIS A 76 -11.72 48.44 54.94
N ALA A 77 -10.72 47.95 55.68
CA ALA A 77 -10.18 46.62 55.46
C ALA A 77 -11.24 45.54 55.72
N LEU A 78 -12.07 45.70 56.75
CA LEU A 78 -13.21 44.82 57.05
C LEU A 78 -14.33 44.91 56.01
N ALA A 79 -14.60 46.11 55.47
CA ALA A 79 -15.60 46.29 54.42
C ALA A 79 -15.13 45.80 53.04
N GLY A 80 -13.87 45.36 52.89
CA GLY A 80 -13.32 44.84 51.63
C GLY A 80 -13.08 45.91 50.56
N HIS A 81 -13.10 47.18 50.94
CA HIS A 81 -12.93 48.30 50.01
C HIS A 81 -11.50 48.83 50.03
N PRO A 82 -10.97 49.32 48.89
CA PRO A 82 -9.70 50.03 48.86
C PRO A 82 -9.77 51.26 49.76
N GLN A 83 -8.75 51.44 50.59
CA GLN A 83 -8.75 52.52 51.58
C GLN A 83 -8.64 53.88 50.88
N PRO A 84 -9.57 54.83 51.13
CA PRO A 84 -9.52 56.15 50.53
C PRO A 84 -8.34 56.92 51.11
N ARG A 85 -7.25 56.98 50.35
CA ARG A 85 -5.98 57.61 50.74
C ARG A 85 -6.21 58.99 51.34
N ARG A 86 -7.08 59.81 50.74
CA ARG A 86 -7.42 61.17 51.21
C ARG A 86 -7.95 61.17 52.65
N LEU A 87 -8.89 60.28 52.97
CA LEU A 87 -9.49 60.25 54.31
C LEU A 87 -8.48 59.74 55.36
N MET A 88 -7.67 58.75 55.01
CA MET A 88 -6.62 58.26 55.90
C MET A 88 -5.59 59.34 56.18
N TRP A 89 -5.16 60.08 55.15
CA TRP A 89 -4.24 61.20 55.32
C TRP A 89 -4.85 62.32 56.15
N THR A 90 -6.13 62.64 55.97
CA THR A 90 -6.80 63.64 56.83
C THR A 90 -6.90 63.16 58.27
N ALA A 91 -7.26 61.89 58.51
CA ALA A 91 -7.35 61.34 59.86
C ALA A 91 -5.96 61.27 60.52
N ALA A 92 -4.92 60.91 59.77
CA ALA A 92 -3.55 60.90 60.25
C ALA A 92 -3.04 62.31 60.55
N ALA A 93 -3.31 63.29 59.68
CA ALA A 93 -2.92 64.69 59.90
C ALA A 93 -3.62 65.30 61.12
N VAL A 94 -4.93 65.06 61.28
CA VAL A 94 -5.67 65.51 62.47
C VAL A 94 -5.13 64.82 63.73
N SER A 95 -4.87 63.51 63.68
CA SER A 95 -4.30 62.77 64.81
C SER A 95 -2.91 63.30 65.18
N ALA A 96 -2.06 63.59 64.18
CA ALA A 96 -0.74 64.18 64.41
C ALA A 96 -0.82 65.57 65.06
N ALA A 97 -1.76 66.42 64.63
CA ALA A 97 -2.00 67.72 65.26
C ALA A 97 -2.44 67.57 66.73
N VAL A 98 -3.34 66.64 67.02
CA VAL A 98 -3.82 66.36 68.39
C VAL A 98 -2.69 65.79 69.26
N LEU A 99 -1.87 64.88 68.71
CA LEU A 99 -0.69 64.35 69.39
C LEU A 99 0.32 65.44 69.73
N ALA A 100 0.58 66.36 68.79
CA ALA A 100 1.43 67.53 69.04
C ALA A 100 0.84 68.43 70.14
N MET A 101 -0.48 68.58 70.20
CA MET A 101 -1.14 69.31 71.29
C MET A 101 -1.02 68.60 72.66
N ILE A 102 -1.06 67.27 72.72
CA ILE A 102 -0.93 66.51 73.98
C ILE A 102 0.47 66.65 74.59
N TRP A 103 1.51 66.58 73.75
CA TRP A 103 2.90 66.58 74.19
C TRP A 103 3.51 67.98 74.24
N GLY A 104 3.07 68.89 73.36
CA GLY A 104 3.63 70.22 73.21
C GLY A 104 2.84 71.34 73.90
N THR A 105 1.63 71.08 74.39
CA THR A 105 0.79 72.10 75.05
C THR A 105 0.03 71.54 76.24
N ALA A 106 -0.42 72.42 77.15
CA ALA A 106 -1.33 72.05 78.22
C ALA A 106 -2.83 72.06 77.81
N LEU A 107 -3.13 72.14 76.50
CA LEU A 107 -4.50 72.33 75.99
C LEU A 107 -5.38 71.09 76.12
N LEU A 108 -4.80 69.89 76.04
CA LEU A 108 -5.50 68.61 76.19
C LEU A 108 -5.14 67.91 77.51
N VAL A 109 -3.86 67.89 77.88
CA VAL A 109 -3.39 67.30 79.15
C VAL A 109 -2.45 68.31 79.81
N THR A 110 -2.80 68.78 81.00
CA THR A 110 -1.96 69.75 81.73
C THR A 110 -0.82 69.05 82.48
N ASP A 111 0.22 69.79 82.86
CA ASP A 111 1.32 69.30 83.72
C ASP A 111 0.96 69.24 85.22
N ARG A 112 -0.32 69.36 85.56
CA ARG A 112 -0.79 69.29 86.95
C ARG A 112 -1.55 68.00 87.15
N ALA A 113 -1.26 67.30 88.25
CA ALA A 113 -2.04 66.15 88.69
C ALA A 113 -2.79 66.50 89.98
N TYR A 114 -3.99 65.95 90.13
CA TYR A 114 -4.75 66.00 91.38
C TYR A 114 -5.03 64.57 91.84
N VAL A 115 -5.11 64.35 93.16
CA VAL A 115 -5.49 63.05 93.70
C VAL A 115 -7.00 62.92 93.60
N ARG A 116 -7.43 61.82 92.99
CA ARG A 116 -8.84 61.50 92.82
C ARG A 116 -9.15 60.20 93.55
N THR A 117 -10.28 60.17 94.23
CA THR A 117 -10.84 58.96 94.83
C THR A 117 -11.89 58.38 93.88
N ASP A 118 -11.79 57.09 93.53
CA ASP A 118 -12.87 56.40 92.81
C ASP A 118 -14.02 55.97 93.74
N LEU A 119 -15.04 55.36 93.14
CA LEU A 119 -16.22 54.82 93.82
C LEU A 119 -15.91 53.65 94.78
N LEU A 120 -14.72 53.06 94.72
CA LEU A 120 -14.24 52.01 95.61
C LEU A 120 -13.33 52.56 96.73
N GLY A 121 -13.13 53.88 96.77
CA GLY A 121 -12.30 54.55 97.79
C GLY A 121 -10.80 54.58 97.45
N PHE A 122 -10.38 54.09 96.29
CA PHE A 122 -8.96 54.12 95.91
C PHE A 122 -8.55 55.50 95.42
N GLN A 123 -7.49 56.02 96.02
CA GLN A 123 -6.89 57.30 95.64
C GLN A 123 -5.80 57.08 94.59
N HIS A 124 -5.92 57.76 93.45
CA HIS A 124 -4.92 57.72 92.40
C HIS A 124 -4.67 59.13 91.82
N PRO A 125 -3.41 59.46 91.50
CA PRO A 125 -3.08 60.72 90.84
C PRO A 125 -3.63 60.73 89.42
N THR A 126 -4.34 61.79 89.06
CA THR A 126 -4.95 61.98 87.74
C THR A 126 -4.52 63.33 87.16
N PRO A 127 -4.10 63.41 85.88
CA PRO A 127 -3.83 64.68 85.24
C PRO A 127 -5.08 65.56 85.23
N VAL A 128 -4.91 66.87 85.45
CA VAL A 128 -5.98 67.85 85.24
C VAL A 128 -6.21 67.96 83.73
N PRO A 129 -7.45 67.76 83.25
CA PRO A 129 -7.78 67.84 81.83
C PRO A 129 -7.52 69.27 81.33
N GLY A 130 -7.03 69.40 80.11
CA GLY A 130 -6.90 70.70 79.46
C GLY A 130 -8.27 71.26 79.03
N PRO A 131 -8.36 72.57 78.74
CA PRO A 131 -9.60 73.24 78.40
C PRO A 131 -10.26 72.72 77.10
N LEU A 132 -9.53 72.03 76.23
CA LEU A 132 -10.04 71.54 74.95
C LEU A 132 -10.50 70.07 74.97
N VAL A 133 -10.42 69.37 76.11
CA VAL A 133 -10.88 67.97 76.21
C VAL A 133 -12.34 67.77 75.76
N PRO A 134 -13.31 68.62 76.16
CA PRO A 134 -14.71 68.47 75.70
C PRO A 134 -14.87 68.70 74.19
N ALA A 135 -14.03 69.55 73.58
CA ALA A 135 -14.06 69.81 72.14
C ALA A 135 -13.57 68.61 71.30
N PHE A 136 -13.01 67.59 71.95
CA PHE A 136 -12.58 66.35 71.29
C PHE A 136 -13.71 65.31 71.13
N VAL A 137 -14.83 65.47 71.85
CA VAL A 137 -16.00 64.58 71.76
C VAL A 137 -16.58 64.48 70.34
N PRO A 138 -16.82 65.60 69.60
CA PRO A 138 -17.36 65.53 68.25
C PRO A 138 -16.45 64.79 67.27
N PHE A 139 -15.12 64.88 67.46
CA PHE A 139 -14.14 64.19 66.64
C PHE A 139 -14.23 62.66 66.81
N ILE A 140 -14.36 62.18 68.04
CA ILE A 140 -14.58 60.76 68.34
C ILE A 140 -15.89 60.30 67.71
N LEU A 141 -17.00 61.01 67.94
CA LEU A 141 -18.31 60.66 67.37
C LEU A 141 -18.30 60.62 65.84
N ALA A 142 -17.59 61.54 65.18
CA ALA A 142 -17.44 61.56 63.74
C ALA A 142 -16.68 60.33 63.21
N ALA A 143 -15.60 59.91 63.88
CA ALA A 143 -14.84 58.71 63.50
C ALA A 143 -15.68 57.43 63.66
N PHE A 144 -16.46 57.31 64.75
CA PHE A 144 -17.37 56.17 64.96
C PHE A 144 -18.54 56.17 63.99
N GLY A 145 -19.17 57.32 63.74
CA GLY A 145 -20.24 57.45 62.75
C GLY A 145 -19.78 57.09 61.34
N TYR A 146 -18.54 57.46 60.99
CA TYR A 146 -17.91 57.05 59.74
C TYR A 146 -17.73 55.53 59.65
N ALA A 147 -17.12 54.92 60.67
CA ALA A 147 -16.92 53.48 60.76
C ALA A 147 -18.24 52.71 60.65
N TRP A 148 -19.27 53.16 61.38
CA TRP A 148 -20.61 52.59 61.37
C TRP A 148 -21.24 52.59 59.97
N ARG A 149 -21.20 53.73 59.28
CA ARG A 149 -21.72 53.87 57.91
C ARG A 149 -20.97 52.97 56.94
N ARG A 150 -19.64 52.88 57.06
CA ARG A 150 -18.82 52.06 56.15
C ARG A 150 -19.04 50.58 56.32
N LEU A 151 -19.10 50.09 57.54
CA LEU A 151 -19.35 48.67 57.82
C LEU A 151 -20.78 48.26 57.43
N GLY A 152 -21.70 49.23 57.34
CA GLY A 152 -23.05 49.03 56.83
C GLY A 152 -23.17 48.84 55.32
N LEU A 153 -22.19 49.26 54.55
CA LEU A 153 -22.21 49.24 53.08
C LEU A 153 -21.37 48.10 52.48
N GLY A 154 -20.72 47.28 53.31
CA GLY A 154 -19.80 46.21 52.87
C GLY A 154 -20.46 44.84 52.68
N GLY A 155 -19.76 43.96 51.95
CA GLY A 155 -20.17 42.58 51.62
C GLY A 155 -20.10 41.56 52.77
N MET A 156 -20.16 42.01 54.02
CA MET A 156 -20.20 41.12 55.20
C MET A 156 -21.59 40.51 55.39
N ALA A 157 -21.64 39.29 55.95
CA ALA A 157 -22.89 38.65 56.29
C ALA A 157 -23.66 39.44 57.37
N GLU A 158 -24.99 39.45 57.30
CA GLU A 158 -25.83 40.31 58.16
C GLU A 158 -25.64 40.03 59.67
N GLY A 159 -25.36 38.78 60.05
CA GLY A 159 -25.01 38.43 61.43
C GLY A 159 -23.71 39.08 61.93
N GLU A 160 -22.67 39.12 61.08
CA GLU A 160 -21.38 39.75 61.40
C GLU A 160 -21.52 41.27 61.45
N ARG A 161 -22.25 41.83 60.49
CA ARG A 161 -22.55 43.27 60.44
C ARG A 161 -23.24 43.73 61.72
N ARG A 162 -24.23 42.98 62.21
CA ARG A 162 -24.92 43.26 63.48
C ARG A 162 -23.98 43.17 64.68
N ALA A 163 -23.12 42.15 64.74
CA ALA A 163 -22.17 41.99 65.83
C ALA A 163 -21.14 43.14 65.89
N ILE A 164 -20.52 43.50 64.76
CA ILE A 164 -19.53 44.59 64.70
C ILE A 164 -20.17 45.93 65.05
N ARG A 165 -21.37 46.18 64.55
CA ARG A 165 -22.15 47.36 64.90
C ARG A 165 -22.39 47.41 66.41
N ALA A 166 -22.94 46.35 67.01
CA ALA A 166 -23.16 46.30 68.46
C ALA A 166 -21.87 46.63 69.24
N VAL A 167 -20.74 46.05 68.85
CA VAL A 167 -19.42 46.31 69.43
C VAL A 167 -18.98 47.78 69.29
N LEU A 168 -19.16 48.38 68.11
CA LEU A 168 -18.84 49.80 67.88
C LEU A 168 -19.72 50.76 68.67
N VAL A 169 -21.02 50.45 68.82
CA VAL A 169 -21.93 51.24 69.66
C VAL A 169 -21.49 51.16 71.11
N VAL A 170 -21.22 49.96 71.62
CA VAL A 170 -20.74 49.79 73.00
C VAL A 170 -19.45 50.59 73.21
N TYR A 171 -18.49 50.50 72.29
CA TYR A 171 -17.24 51.24 72.41
C TYR A 171 -17.44 52.76 72.32
N ALA A 172 -18.29 53.25 71.41
CA ALA A 172 -18.58 54.68 71.28
C ALA A 172 -19.27 55.24 72.53
N LEU A 173 -20.22 54.52 73.10
CA LEU A 173 -20.91 54.91 74.34
C LEU A 173 -19.95 54.94 75.53
N LEU A 174 -19.07 53.94 75.65
CA LEU A 174 -18.06 53.90 76.71
C LEU A 174 -17.04 55.03 76.54
N GLY A 175 -16.51 55.25 75.34
CA GLY A 175 -15.60 56.37 75.08
C GLY A 175 -16.23 57.74 75.32
N LEU A 176 -17.53 57.91 75.01
CA LEU A 176 -18.25 59.13 75.33
C LEU A 176 -18.37 59.32 76.86
N ASN A 177 -18.70 58.27 77.62
CA ASN A 177 -18.72 58.32 79.08
C ASN A 177 -17.37 58.81 79.63
N ASP A 178 -16.25 58.28 79.12
CA ASP A 178 -14.94 58.63 79.68
C ASP A 178 -14.49 60.04 79.34
N VAL A 179 -14.78 60.56 78.15
CA VAL A 179 -14.48 61.97 77.83
C VAL A 179 -15.36 62.93 78.64
N LEU A 180 -16.65 62.62 78.80
CA LEU A 180 -17.54 63.41 79.64
C LEU A 180 -17.10 63.38 81.11
N HIS A 181 -16.65 62.22 81.57
CA HIS A 181 -16.15 62.00 82.91
C HIS A 181 -14.82 62.73 83.16
N GLU A 182 -13.88 62.70 82.20
CA GLU A 182 -12.63 63.47 82.28
C GLU A 182 -12.86 64.97 82.18
N GLY A 183 -13.80 65.41 81.34
CA GLY A 183 -14.26 66.80 81.28
C GLY A 183 -15.01 67.29 82.53
N ARG A 184 -15.16 66.44 83.55
CA ARG A 184 -15.91 66.69 84.80
C ARG A 184 -17.39 67.02 84.58
N LEU A 185 -17.97 66.60 83.46
CA LEU A 185 -19.38 66.82 83.13
C LEU A 185 -20.29 65.79 83.80
N ILE A 186 -19.76 64.62 84.19
CA ILE A 186 -20.46 63.55 84.91
C ILE A 186 -19.58 62.97 86.03
N GLN A 187 -20.20 62.47 87.11
CA GLN A 187 -19.52 61.81 88.24
C GLN A 187 -19.69 60.27 88.20
N SER A 188 -19.40 59.62 87.06
CA SER A 188 -19.47 58.15 86.90
C SER A 188 -18.16 57.44 87.29
N VAL A 189 -18.09 56.09 87.28
CA VAL A 189 -16.80 55.37 87.26
C VAL A 189 -16.20 55.54 85.86
N ARG A 190 -14.88 55.57 85.72
CA ARG A 190 -14.23 55.35 84.41
C ARG A 190 -14.53 53.91 83.96
N VAL A 191 -15.33 53.73 82.91
CA VAL A 191 -15.80 52.40 82.44
C VAL A 191 -14.96 51.87 81.28
N PHE A 192 -14.03 52.68 80.74
CA PHE A 192 -13.25 52.37 79.55
C PHE A 192 -12.49 51.04 79.58
N ASP A 193 -12.11 50.55 80.76
CA ASP A 193 -11.30 49.34 80.92
C ASP A 193 -11.98 48.06 80.40
N PHE A 194 -13.31 48.09 80.23
CA PHE A 194 -14.09 46.96 79.71
C PHE A 194 -14.43 47.07 78.21
N ALA A 195 -14.33 48.28 77.62
CA ALA A 195 -14.62 48.51 76.21
C ALA A 195 -13.70 47.70 75.29
N PHE A 196 -12.41 47.63 75.64
CA PHE A 196 -11.40 46.86 74.91
C PHE A 196 -11.62 45.35 74.98
N VAL A 197 -12.12 44.85 76.11
CA VAL A 197 -12.42 43.42 76.27
C VAL A 197 -13.59 43.04 75.36
N ALA A 198 -14.64 43.87 75.31
CA ALA A 198 -15.79 43.65 74.44
C ALA A 198 -15.42 43.73 72.94
N VAL A 199 -14.63 44.74 72.54
CA VAL A 199 -14.14 44.88 71.16
C VAL A 199 -13.20 43.75 70.78
N GLY A 200 -12.25 43.42 71.66
CA GLY A 200 -11.32 42.32 71.49
C GLY A 200 -12.04 41.00 71.28
N ALA A 201 -12.92 40.61 72.20
CA ALA A 201 -13.68 39.36 72.11
C ALA A 201 -14.61 39.32 70.88
N GLY A 202 -15.22 40.46 70.52
CA GLY A 202 -16.03 40.60 69.31
C GLY A 202 -15.23 40.31 68.05
N LEU A 203 -14.05 40.94 67.91
CA LEU A 203 -13.12 40.69 66.81
C LEU A 203 -12.65 39.23 66.79
N THR A 204 -12.27 38.63 67.93
CA THR A 204 -11.86 37.21 67.99
C THR A 204 -12.96 36.29 67.47
N SER A 205 -14.19 36.48 67.97
CA SER A 205 -15.32 35.59 67.66
C SER A 205 -15.70 35.63 66.17
N MET A 206 -15.62 36.81 65.55
CA MET A 206 -15.86 36.98 64.13
C MET A 206 -14.77 36.31 63.30
N LEU A 207 -13.51 36.47 63.69
CA LEU A 207 -12.37 35.89 62.96
C LEU A 207 -12.39 34.37 62.96
N VAL A 208 -12.71 33.75 64.10
CA VAL A 208 -12.87 32.30 64.19
C VAL A 208 -14.01 31.80 63.30
N ARG A 209 -15.16 32.49 63.29
CA ARG A 209 -16.31 32.12 62.44
C ARG A 209 -16.04 32.29 60.95
N ARG A 210 -15.25 33.30 60.56
CA ARG A 210 -14.86 33.52 59.16
C ARG A 210 -13.86 32.46 58.71
N TYR A 211 -12.89 32.12 59.56
CA TYR A 211 -11.91 31.06 59.29
C TYR A 211 -12.57 29.70 59.09
N ASN A 212 -13.44 29.29 60.00
CA ASN A 212 -14.11 27.98 59.92
C ASN A 212 -14.95 27.84 58.64
N ARG A 213 -15.60 28.92 58.18
CA ARG A 213 -16.39 28.90 56.92
C ARG A 213 -15.52 28.83 55.67
N LEU A 214 -14.42 29.58 55.63
CA LEU A 214 -13.53 29.58 54.47
C LEU A 214 -12.86 28.20 54.34
N HIS A 215 -12.46 27.59 55.46
CA HIS A 215 -11.81 26.29 55.47
C HIS A 215 -12.76 25.17 55.00
N ALA A 216 -14.00 25.14 55.51
CA ALA A 216 -14.99 24.15 55.10
C ALA A 216 -15.31 24.21 53.59
N HIS A 217 -15.43 25.42 53.03
CA HIS A 217 -15.70 25.57 51.59
C HIS A 217 -14.51 25.12 50.72
N LEU A 218 -13.28 25.42 51.14
CA LEU A 218 -12.07 24.98 50.46
C LEU A 218 -11.89 23.47 50.51
N GLU A 219 -12.16 22.83 51.65
CA GLU A 219 -12.09 21.36 51.76
C GLU A 219 -13.11 20.69 50.83
N GLU A 220 -14.34 21.20 50.77
CA GLU A 220 -15.38 20.66 49.91
C GLU A 220 -15.02 20.81 48.42
N GLU A 221 -14.56 21.99 47.98
CA GLU A 221 -14.16 22.24 46.59
C GLU A 221 -12.93 21.41 46.17
N VAL A 222 -11.93 21.30 47.05
CA VAL A 222 -10.75 20.46 46.79
C VAL A 222 -11.15 18.99 46.67
N SER A 223 -12.03 18.49 47.55
CA SER A 223 -12.52 17.10 47.51
C SER A 223 -13.34 16.79 46.25
N ALA A 224 -14.08 17.77 45.73
CA ALA A 224 -14.86 17.62 44.51
C ALA A 224 -13.92 17.57 43.28
N ARG A 225 -12.94 18.47 43.22
CA ARG A 225 -11.95 18.50 42.12
C ARG A 225 -11.02 17.27 42.11
N THR A 226 -10.67 16.73 43.28
CA THR A 226 -9.87 15.48 43.33
C THR A 226 -10.68 14.31 42.78
N ARG A 227 -11.94 14.14 43.21
CA ARG A 227 -12.83 13.10 42.66
C ARG A 227 -13.02 13.21 41.15
N GLU A 228 -13.19 14.42 40.63
CA GLU A 228 -13.31 14.65 39.18
C GLU A 228 -12.01 14.34 38.43
N ALA A 229 -10.85 14.70 39.01
CA ALA A 229 -9.55 14.40 38.44
C ALA A 229 -9.24 12.89 38.42
N ASP A 230 -9.59 12.17 39.49
CA ASP A 230 -9.41 10.73 39.60
C ASP A 230 -10.31 9.99 38.59
N ALA A 231 -11.59 10.37 38.47
CA ALA A 231 -12.50 9.80 37.47
C ALA A 231 -12.00 10.01 36.03
N ARG A 232 -11.53 11.23 35.69
CA ARG A 232 -10.94 11.51 34.37
C ARG A 232 -9.66 10.72 34.12
N ARG A 233 -8.86 10.47 35.16
CA ARG A 233 -7.62 9.68 35.04
C ARG A 233 -7.94 8.22 34.75
N GLU A 234 -8.93 7.65 35.42
CA GLU A 234 -9.39 6.27 35.19
C GLU A 234 -9.98 6.10 33.77
N GLU A 235 -10.81 7.04 33.33
CA GLU A 235 -11.34 7.10 31.96
C GLU A 235 -10.19 7.17 30.92
N MET A 236 -9.21 8.04 31.14
CA MET A 236 -8.07 8.21 30.24
C MET A 236 -7.17 6.96 30.18
N THR A 237 -6.99 6.25 31.30
CA THR A 237 -6.25 4.97 31.30
C THR A 237 -6.98 3.87 30.55
N THR A 238 -8.30 3.84 30.62
CA THR A 238 -9.13 2.87 29.88
C THR A 238 -9.06 3.15 28.39
N LEU A 239 -9.29 4.40 27.98
CA LEU A 239 -9.14 4.84 26.60
C LEU A 239 -7.74 4.57 26.03
N ALA A 240 -6.67 4.79 26.82
CA ALA A 240 -5.31 4.50 26.39
C ALA A 240 -5.08 2.99 26.14
N ARG A 241 -5.67 2.13 26.97
CA ARG A 241 -5.59 0.67 26.82
C ARG A 241 -6.33 0.19 25.57
N ASP A 242 -7.55 0.68 25.37
CA ASP A 242 -8.38 0.31 24.22
C ASP A 242 -7.73 0.78 22.91
N ASN A 243 -7.19 2.00 22.90
CA ASN A 243 -6.49 2.53 21.73
C ASN A 243 -5.22 1.73 21.42
N ALA A 244 -4.46 1.30 22.43
CA ALA A 244 -3.29 0.44 22.23
C ALA A 244 -3.68 -0.91 21.58
N GLN A 245 -4.75 -1.55 22.06
CA GLN A 245 -5.26 -2.80 21.50
C GLN A 245 -5.73 -2.64 20.04
N LEU A 246 -6.48 -1.57 19.75
CA LEU A 246 -6.92 -1.25 18.39
C LEU A 246 -5.72 -0.98 17.46
N TYR A 247 -4.69 -0.27 17.93
CA TYR A 247 -3.48 -0.01 17.16
C TYR A 247 -2.73 -1.30 16.82
N GLU A 248 -2.59 -2.21 17.78
CA GLU A 248 -1.95 -3.52 17.54
C GLU A 248 -2.74 -4.37 16.54
N ALA A 249 -4.07 -4.41 16.67
CA ALA A 249 -4.95 -5.14 15.76
C ALA A 249 -4.87 -4.57 14.32
N ALA A 250 -4.88 -3.24 14.18
CA ALA A 250 -4.73 -2.58 12.88
C ALA A 250 -3.36 -2.86 12.24
N ARG A 251 -2.28 -2.80 13.03
CA ARG A 251 -0.92 -3.15 12.56
C ARG A 251 -0.80 -4.61 12.15
N ARG A 252 -1.52 -5.53 12.79
CA ARG A 252 -1.54 -6.95 12.41
C ARG A 252 -2.23 -7.14 11.06
N ARG A 253 -3.43 -6.57 10.89
CA ARG A 253 -4.17 -6.60 9.60
C ARG A 253 -3.40 -5.98 8.44
N LEU A 254 -2.67 -4.89 8.69
CA LEU A 254 -1.82 -4.27 7.68
C LEU A 254 -0.71 -5.24 7.21
N ARG A 255 -0.02 -5.90 8.15
CA ARG A 255 1.02 -6.89 7.83
C ARG A 255 0.48 -8.08 7.04
N GLU A 256 -0.70 -8.58 7.40
CA GLU A 256 -1.39 -9.63 6.63
C GLU A 256 -1.68 -9.18 5.20
N SER A 257 -2.26 -7.99 5.03
CA SER A 257 -2.56 -7.43 3.71
C SER A 257 -1.30 -7.19 2.88
N GLU A 258 -0.22 -6.68 3.48
CA GLU A 258 1.06 -6.46 2.81
C GLU A 258 1.72 -7.78 2.38
N ALA A 259 1.70 -8.81 3.23
CA ALA A 259 2.21 -10.13 2.87
C ALA A 259 1.46 -10.73 1.67
N LEU A 260 0.12 -10.62 1.66
CA LEU A 260 -0.72 -11.08 0.56
C LEU A 260 -0.50 -10.26 -0.72
N GLN A 261 -0.35 -8.94 -0.61
CA GLN A 261 -0.02 -8.08 -1.74
C GLN A 261 1.38 -8.39 -2.30
N ASN A 262 2.37 -8.65 -1.46
CA ASN A 262 3.73 -8.98 -1.90
C ASN A 262 3.79 -10.31 -2.66
N VAL A 263 3.10 -11.34 -2.17
CA VAL A 263 2.95 -12.60 -2.91
C VAL A 263 2.16 -12.36 -4.20
N SER A 264 1.10 -11.55 -4.17
CA SER A 264 0.31 -11.22 -5.38
C SER A 264 1.09 -10.41 -6.41
N HIS A 265 2.02 -9.54 -6.01
CA HIS A 265 2.83 -8.76 -6.96
C HIS A 265 3.76 -9.65 -7.80
N VAL A 266 4.06 -10.87 -7.34
CA VAL A 266 4.77 -11.88 -8.15
C VAL A 266 3.93 -12.29 -9.38
N LEU A 267 2.59 -12.14 -9.38
CA LEU A 267 1.72 -12.44 -10.53
C LEU A 267 1.99 -11.56 -11.76
N VAL A 268 2.59 -10.39 -11.56
CA VAL A 268 2.73 -9.35 -12.61
C VAL A 268 4.00 -9.54 -13.42
N GLU A 269 5.03 -10.18 -12.87
CA GLU A 269 6.30 -10.38 -13.60
C GLU A 269 6.28 -11.67 -14.41
N THR A 270 6.31 -11.52 -15.73
CA THR A 270 6.59 -12.61 -16.68
C THR A 270 8.03 -13.08 -16.49
N GLY A 271 8.22 -14.26 -15.89
CA GLY A 271 9.53 -14.85 -15.65
C GLY A 271 9.49 -16.38 -15.76
N ASP A 272 10.67 -16.98 -15.99
CA ASP A 272 10.85 -18.43 -15.99
C ASP A 272 10.29 -19.08 -14.71
N LEU A 273 9.69 -20.26 -14.85
CA LEU A 273 9.03 -20.98 -13.75
C LEU A 273 9.96 -21.12 -12.53
N ALA A 274 11.25 -21.39 -12.75
CA ALA A 274 12.22 -21.55 -11.67
C ALA A 274 12.49 -20.24 -10.91
N GLU A 275 12.42 -19.08 -11.56
CA GLU A 275 12.55 -17.77 -10.92
C GLU A 275 11.29 -17.43 -10.12
N THR A 276 10.12 -17.68 -10.70
CA THR A 276 8.82 -17.48 -10.06
C THR A 276 8.71 -18.29 -8.77
N VAL A 277 9.03 -19.58 -8.82
CA VAL A 277 8.97 -20.47 -7.63
C VAL A 277 10.01 -20.06 -6.58
N ARG A 278 11.22 -19.61 -6.97
CA ARG A 278 12.22 -19.08 -6.03
C ARG A 278 11.74 -17.83 -5.30
N ARG A 279 11.02 -16.94 -5.99
CA ARG A 279 10.43 -15.72 -5.38
C ARG A 279 9.32 -16.08 -4.41
N VAL A 280 8.45 -17.03 -4.76
CA VAL A 280 7.44 -17.57 -3.84
C VAL A 280 8.11 -18.12 -2.57
N ALA A 281 9.17 -18.93 -2.71
CA ALA A 281 9.91 -19.47 -1.56
C ALA A 281 10.45 -18.36 -0.63
N ARG A 282 11.02 -17.30 -1.22
CA ARG A 282 11.55 -16.15 -0.48
C ARG A 282 10.48 -15.38 0.29
N GLU A 283 9.37 -15.03 -0.37
CA GLU A 283 8.32 -14.25 0.27
C GLU A 283 7.57 -15.09 1.31
N ALA A 284 7.38 -16.39 1.08
CA ALA A 284 6.84 -17.31 2.08
C ALA A 284 7.75 -17.39 3.32
N ALA A 285 9.07 -17.48 3.15
CA ALA A 285 10.01 -17.51 4.27
C ALA A 285 9.93 -16.24 5.14
N ARG A 286 9.84 -15.07 4.49
CA ARG A 286 9.73 -13.78 5.19
C ARG A 286 8.39 -13.64 5.92
N ALA A 287 7.28 -14.00 5.27
CA ALA A 287 5.95 -13.87 5.84
C ALA A 287 5.72 -14.80 7.03
N LEU A 288 6.20 -16.05 6.93
CA LEU A 288 6.10 -17.04 8.01
C LEU A 288 7.19 -16.85 9.08
N GLY A 289 8.26 -16.12 8.74
CA GLY A 289 9.45 -15.97 9.58
C GLY A 289 10.19 -17.30 9.76
N ALA A 290 10.27 -18.11 8.70
CA ALA A 290 10.89 -19.43 8.68
C ALA A 290 12.40 -19.35 8.40
N ASP A 291 13.17 -20.25 9.00
CA ASP A 291 14.63 -20.29 8.83
C ASP A 291 15.01 -20.80 7.44
N MET A 292 14.21 -21.74 6.91
CA MET A 292 14.31 -22.24 5.54
C MET A 292 12.91 -22.51 5.00
N VAL A 293 12.74 -22.28 3.70
CA VAL A 293 11.55 -22.69 2.95
C VAL A 293 11.96 -23.52 1.75
N GLY A 294 11.29 -24.65 1.55
CA GLY A 294 11.37 -25.46 0.34
C GLY A 294 10.02 -25.51 -0.35
N VAL A 295 9.99 -25.24 -1.66
CA VAL A 295 8.81 -25.40 -2.51
C VAL A 295 8.97 -26.65 -3.34
N TYR A 296 7.95 -27.51 -3.26
CA TYR A 296 7.90 -28.80 -3.92
C TYR A 296 6.68 -28.87 -4.82
N LEU A 297 6.82 -29.51 -5.98
CA LEU A 297 5.73 -29.75 -6.91
C LEU A 297 5.48 -31.25 -7.04
N ALA A 298 4.22 -31.64 -7.17
CA ALA A 298 3.87 -33.02 -7.45
C ALA A 298 4.46 -33.44 -8.82
N ASP A 299 4.90 -34.69 -8.90
CA ASP A 299 5.22 -35.35 -10.17
C ASP A 299 3.95 -35.65 -10.98
N ASP A 300 4.13 -36.03 -12.26
CA ASP A 300 3.02 -36.24 -13.19
C ASP A 300 2.08 -37.39 -12.76
N GLU A 301 2.58 -38.33 -11.95
CA GLU A 301 1.81 -39.45 -11.39
C GLU A 301 1.16 -39.13 -10.04
N GLY A 302 1.48 -37.98 -9.42
CA GLY A 302 0.99 -37.59 -8.09
C GLY A 302 1.49 -38.51 -6.95
N ALA A 303 2.63 -39.17 -7.16
CA ALA A 303 3.21 -40.14 -6.23
C ALA A 303 4.20 -39.50 -5.25
N ALA A 304 4.91 -38.46 -5.68
CA ALA A 304 5.89 -37.77 -4.84
C ALA A 304 5.95 -36.25 -5.10
N LEU A 305 6.38 -35.51 -4.09
CA LEU A 305 6.67 -34.08 -4.15
C LEU A 305 8.16 -33.87 -4.43
N ARG A 306 8.48 -33.30 -5.59
CA ARG A 306 9.86 -33.05 -6.01
C ARG A 306 10.27 -31.61 -5.66
N PRO A 307 11.50 -31.41 -5.15
CA PRO A 307 12.03 -30.09 -4.83
C PRO A 307 12.21 -29.26 -6.10
N VAL A 308 11.69 -28.03 -6.12
CA VAL A 308 11.81 -27.12 -7.27
C VAL A 308 12.58 -25.86 -6.91
N ALA A 309 12.35 -25.30 -5.71
CA ALA A 309 13.13 -24.16 -5.24
C ALA A 309 13.24 -24.16 -3.71
N GLY A 310 14.34 -23.64 -3.20
CA GLY A 310 14.54 -23.42 -1.78
C GLY A 310 15.05 -22.01 -1.48
N TYR A 311 14.71 -21.49 -0.31
CA TYR A 311 15.21 -20.24 0.22
C TYR A 311 15.86 -20.48 1.58
N HIS A 312 17.06 -19.93 1.78
CA HIS A 312 17.91 -20.14 2.95
C HIS A 312 18.23 -21.62 3.25
N VAL A 313 18.31 -22.46 2.21
CA VAL A 313 18.77 -23.85 2.35
C VAL A 313 20.24 -23.85 2.81
N PRO A 314 20.58 -24.47 3.96
CA PRO A 314 21.96 -24.56 4.43
C PRO A 314 22.85 -25.24 3.37
N ARG A 315 24.05 -24.71 3.14
CA ARG A 315 24.95 -25.22 2.07
C ARG A 315 25.20 -26.73 2.16
N HIS A 316 25.34 -27.26 3.37
CA HIS A 316 25.57 -28.68 3.61
C HIS A 316 24.34 -29.56 3.32
N LEU A 317 23.14 -28.98 3.26
CA LEU A 317 21.88 -29.67 2.93
C LEU A 317 21.43 -29.45 1.48
N LEU A 318 22.09 -28.58 0.72
CA LEU A 318 21.63 -28.21 -0.62
C LEU A 318 21.54 -29.40 -1.57
N GLN A 319 22.55 -30.28 -1.56
CA GLN A 319 22.55 -31.48 -2.41
C GLN A 319 21.42 -32.44 -1.99
N THR A 320 21.24 -32.65 -0.68
CA THR A 320 20.14 -33.46 -0.14
C THR A 320 18.78 -32.88 -0.53
N PHE A 321 18.62 -31.56 -0.43
CA PHE A 321 17.41 -30.84 -0.83
C PHE A 321 17.08 -31.04 -2.30
N LEU A 322 18.05 -30.94 -3.21
CA LEU A 322 17.80 -31.09 -4.64
C LEU A 322 17.48 -32.54 -5.06
N GLN A 323 17.93 -33.52 -4.29
CA GLN A 323 17.84 -34.94 -4.65
C GLN A 323 16.73 -35.72 -3.93
N PHE A 324 16.12 -35.16 -2.89
CA PHE A 324 15.14 -35.88 -2.08
C PHE A 324 13.69 -35.54 -2.48
N PRO A 325 13.00 -36.46 -3.18
CA PRO A 325 11.55 -36.36 -3.36
C PRO A 325 10.85 -36.82 -2.07
N PHE A 326 9.86 -36.07 -1.61
CA PHE A 326 9.03 -36.47 -0.48
C PHE A 326 7.90 -37.38 -0.99
N PRO A 327 7.80 -38.63 -0.53
CA PRO A 327 6.71 -39.51 -0.95
C PRO A 327 5.37 -38.98 -0.40
N LEU A 328 4.35 -38.92 -1.27
CA LEU A 328 2.99 -38.56 -0.84
C LEU A 328 2.33 -39.68 -0.04
N ARG A 329 2.76 -40.94 -0.24
CA ARG A 329 2.31 -42.09 0.52
C ARG A 329 3.29 -42.40 1.66
N GLY A 330 2.80 -42.52 2.88
CA GLY A 330 3.58 -42.84 4.08
C GLY A 330 4.01 -41.63 4.90
N HIS A 331 3.92 -40.41 4.35
CA HIS A 331 4.18 -39.17 5.08
C HIS A 331 2.85 -38.55 5.58
N ARG A 332 2.34 -39.04 6.72
CA ARG A 332 1.00 -38.68 7.24
C ARG A 332 0.69 -37.19 7.34
N ALA A 333 1.65 -36.34 7.69
CA ALA A 333 1.41 -34.90 7.75
C ALA A 333 1.11 -34.27 6.37
N VAL A 334 1.73 -34.79 5.29
CA VAL A 334 1.49 -34.33 3.92
C VAL A 334 0.19 -34.93 3.39
N GLU A 335 -0.11 -36.19 3.72
CA GLU A 335 -1.40 -36.83 3.42
C GLU A 335 -2.56 -36.06 4.06
N GLU A 336 -2.45 -35.72 5.35
CA GLU A 336 -3.45 -34.93 6.07
C GLU A 336 -3.69 -33.57 5.40
N ALA A 337 -2.61 -32.86 5.01
CA ALA A 337 -2.72 -31.57 4.33
C ALA A 337 -3.32 -31.69 2.92
N ARG A 338 -3.02 -32.77 2.19
CA ARG A 338 -3.64 -33.06 0.89
C ARG A 338 -5.14 -33.29 1.05
N ASP A 339 -5.52 -34.14 1.99
CA ASP A 339 -6.92 -34.58 2.15
C ASP A 339 -7.80 -33.47 2.71
N THR A 340 -7.25 -32.61 3.58
CA THR A 340 -7.99 -31.49 4.18
C THR A 340 -7.88 -30.18 3.40
N GLY A 341 -6.84 -30.03 2.57
CA GLY A 341 -6.46 -28.76 1.97
C GLY A 341 -6.02 -27.70 2.98
N GLN A 342 -5.74 -28.08 4.23
CA GLN A 342 -5.33 -27.17 5.31
C GLN A 342 -3.82 -27.27 5.59
N PRO A 343 -3.18 -26.19 6.07
CA PRO A 343 -1.80 -26.26 6.52
C PRO A 343 -1.66 -27.18 7.75
N VAL A 344 -0.66 -28.06 7.73
CA VAL A 344 -0.36 -29.00 8.81
C VAL A 344 0.99 -28.61 9.43
N TRP A 345 1.04 -28.54 10.76
CA TRP A 345 2.23 -28.11 11.49
C TRP A 345 2.63 -29.11 12.57
N SER A 346 3.90 -29.03 12.97
CA SER A 346 4.48 -29.79 14.06
C SER A 346 5.39 -28.89 14.91
N SER A 347 5.15 -28.79 16.23
CA SER A 347 6.03 -28.06 17.16
C SER A 347 7.31 -28.81 17.49
N ASP A 348 7.35 -30.12 17.25
CA ASP A 348 8.51 -30.96 17.45
C ASP A 348 8.52 -32.15 16.47
N ALA A 349 9.18 -31.93 15.33
CA ALA A 349 9.25 -32.90 14.25
C ALA A 349 9.97 -34.20 14.65
N GLN A 350 10.78 -34.19 15.71
CA GLN A 350 11.46 -35.37 16.23
C GLN A 350 10.47 -36.35 16.91
N THR A 351 9.41 -35.83 17.53
CA THR A 351 8.48 -36.62 18.34
C THR A 351 7.11 -36.80 17.69
N ASP A 352 6.81 -36.03 16.63
CA ASP A 352 5.53 -36.10 15.94
C ASP A 352 5.46 -37.33 15.02
N PRO A 353 4.56 -38.30 15.30
CA PRO A 353 4.45 -39.53 14.51
C PRO A 353 3.94 -39.30 13.08
N ARG A 354 3.48 -38.09 12.76
CA ARG A 354 3.04 -37.73 11.40
C ARG A 354 4.19 -37.31 10.49
N VAL A 355 5.34 -36.97 11.07
CA VAL A 355 6.56 -36.64 10.33
C VAL A 355 7.30 -37.95 10.03
N ASP A 356 7.58 -38.18 8.76
CA ASP A 356 8.32 -39.37 8.34
C ASP A 356 9.77 -39.34 8.87
N ARG A 357 10.27 -40.51 9.29
CA ARG A 357 11.59 -40.63 9.94
C ARG A 357 12.74 -40.34 8.99
N GLU A 358 12.65 -40.78 7.74
CA GLU A 358 13.67 -40.52 6.73
C GLU A 358 13.76 -39.02 6.42
N SER A 359 12.59 -38.39 6.29
CA SER A 359 12.44 -36.95 6.07
C SER A 359 13.07 -36.12 7.19
N TRP A 360 12.79 -36.44 8.45
CA TRP A 360 13.39 -35.76 9.61
C TRP A 360 14.91 -36.03 9.73
N GLN A 361 15.39 -37.24 9.44
CA GLN A 361 16.84 -37.53 9.48
C GLN A 361 17.64 -36.71 8.48
N ARG A 362 17.07 -36.47 7.29
CA ARG A 362 17.69 -35.65 6.25
C ARG A 362 17.60 -34.15 6.56
N PHE A 363 16.51 -33.73 7.20
CA PHE A 363 16.27 -32.34 7.61
C PHE A 363 15.91 -32.31 9.10
N PRO A 364 16.89 -32.29 10.01
CA PRO A 364 16.65 -32.37 11.46
C PRO A 364 16.18 -31.02 12.04
N HIS A 365 15.05 -30.52 11.53
CA HIS A 365 14.41 -29.31 12.01
C HIS A 365 13.68 -29.57 13.34
N ARG A 366 13.55 -28.54 14.19
CA ARG A 366 12.79 -28.63 15.43
C ARG A 366 11.30 -28.56 15.15
N SER A 367 10.84 -27.57 14.39
CA SER A 367 9.43 -27.42 14.03
C SER A 367 9.24 -27.17 12.53
N SER A 368 8.07 -27.53 12.02
CA SER A 368 7.73 -27.36 10.60
C SER A 368 6.27 -27.04 10.37
N LEU A 369 6.01 -26.41 9.24
CA LEU A 369 4.71 -26.11 8.70
C LEU A 369 4.71 -26.51 7.23
N PHE A 370 3.85 -27.46 6.88
CA PHE A 370 3.56 -27.82 5.51
C PHE A 370 2.30 -27.09 5.03
N VAL A 371 2.44 -26.33 3.96
CA VAL A 371 1.36 -25.56 3.34
C VAL A 371 1.01 -26.21 2.01
N PRO A 372 -0.20 -26.79 1.85
CA PRO A 372 -0.60 -27.39 0.59
C PRO A 372 -0.79 -26.32 -0.49
N MET A 373 -0.39 -26.65 -1.72
CA MET A 373 -0.67 -25.88 -2.93
C MET A 373 -1.54 -26.74 -3.84
N GLY A 374 -2.75 -26.30 -4.16
CA GLY A 374 -3.70 -27.06 -4.97
C GLY A 374 -5.11 -26.47 -4.92
N SER A 375 -5.99 -27.01 -5.76
CA SER A 375 -7.41 -26.69 -5.75
C SER A 375 -8.24 -27.98 -5.62
N GLY A 376 -9.09 -28.04 -4.58
CA GLY A 376 -9.90 -29.24 -4.30
C GLY A 376 -9.03 -30.47 -4.00
N GLU A 377 -9.31 -31.59 -4.66
CA GLU A 377 -8.61 -32.88 -4.47
C GLU A 377 -7.27 -32.99 -5.23
N ALA A 378 -6.95 -32.03 -6.11
CA ALA A 378 -5.73 -32.04 -6.92
C ALA A 378 -4.62 -31.20 -6.26
N LEU A 379 -3.64 -31.89 -5.67
CA LEU A 379 -2.45 -31.28 -5.08
C LEU A 379 -1.42 -30.94 -6.16
N LEU A 380 -1.22 -29.65 -6.42
CA LEU A 380 -0.17 -29.15 -7.31
C LEU A 380 1.22 -29.32 -6.67
N GLY A 381 1.30 -29.20 -5.35
CA GLY A 381 2.54 -29.27 -4.60
C GLY A 381 2.39 -28.82 -3.16
N GLY A 382 3.48 -28.39 -2.54
CA GLY A 382 3.45 -27.81 -1.20
C GLY A 382 4.69 -27.01 -0.83
N ILE A 383 4.54 -26.18 0.19
CA ILE A 383 5.62 -25.36 0.75
C ILE A 383 5.94 -25.93 2.13
N PHE A 384 7.17 -26.34 2.34
CA PHE A 384 7.70 -26.66 3.67
C PHE A 384 8.41 -25.44 4.24
N ALA A 385 7.90 -24.91 5.33
CA ALA A 385 8.57 -23.93 6.17
C ALA A 385 9.14 -24.63 7.41
N VAL A 386 10.42 -24.43 7.69
CA VAL A 386 11.12 -25.11 8.78
C VAL A 386 11.83 -24.12 9.70
N TRP A 387 11.89 -24.49 10.98
CA TRP A 387 12.68 -23.80 12.00
C TRP A 387 13.65 -24.81 12.64
N TRP A 388 14.94 -24.48 12.64
CA TRP A 388 15.98 -25.41 13.05
C TRP A 388 15.97 -25.65 14.56
N GLU A 389 15.82 -24.59 15.35
CA GLU A 389 15.96 -24.65 16.81
C GLU A 389 14.67 -24.29 17.54
N ALA A 390 13.86 -23.40 16.96
CA ALA A 390 12.66 -22.89 17.60
C ALA A 390 11.52 -23.94 17.61
N ARG A 391 10.85 -24.07 18.76
CA ARG A 391 9.54 -24.71 18.85
C ARG A 391 8.49 -23.66 18.54
N ARG A 392 7.71 -23.87 17.48
CA ARG A 392 6.58 -23.00 17.13
C ARG A 392 5.26 -23.72 17.26
N GLU A 393 4.30 -23.02 17.85
CA GLU A 393 2.88 -23.35 17.84
C GLU A 393 2.15 -22.23 17.09
N PRO A 394 1.86 -22.41 15.79
CA PRO A 394 1.19 -21.41 14.97
C PRO A 394 -0.21 -21.07 15.53
N THR A 395 -0.53 -19.78 15.58
CA THR A 395 -1.88 -19.31 15.90
C THR A 395 -2.83 -19.56 14.72
N ARG A 396 -4.15 -19.39 14.94
CA ARG A 396 -5.14 -19.46 13.85
C ARG A 396 -4.85 -18.43 12.74
N ASP A 397 -4.36 -17.26 13.12
CA ASP A 397 -3.99 -16.20 12.17
C ASP A 397 -2.77 -16.65 11.33
N ASP A 398 -1.76 -17.27 11.94
CA ASP A 398 -0.58 -17.79 11.22
C ASP A 398 -0.97 -18.88 10.21
N LEU A 399 -1.87 -19.79 10.58
CA LEU A 399 -2.38 -20.82 9.68
C LEU A 399 -3.23 -20.23 8.55
N SER A 400 -4.01 -19.18 8.84
CA SER A 400 -4.80 -18.47 7.83
C SER A 400 -3.91 -17.76 6.81
N LEU A 401 -2.85 -17.09 7.28
CA LEU A 401 -1.83 -16.50 6.42
C LEU A 401 -1.11 -17.56 5.58
N ALA A 402 -0.70 -18.67 6.19
CA ALA A 402 -0.05 -19.76 5.48
C ALA A 402 -0.94 -20.34 4.38
N LEU A 403 -2.20 -20.63 4.66
CA LEU A 403 -3.17 -21.10 3.66
C LEU A 403 -3.33 -20.10 2.52
N ALA A 404 -3.41 -18.80 2.83
CA ALA A 404 -3.51 -17.77 1.82
C ALA A 404 -2.25 -17.70 0.94
N ILE A 405 -1.05 -17.82 1.53
CA ILE A 405 0.21 -17.95 0.78
C ILE A 405 0.16 -19.16 -0.16
N GLY A 406 -0.27 -20.33 0.33
CA GLY A 406 -0.41 -21.55 -0.49
C GLY A 406 -1.35 -21.39 -1.67
N ARG A 407 -2.51 -20.74 -1.47
CA ARG A 407 -3.48 -20.45 -2.54
C ARG A 407 -2.93 -19.49 -3.58
N HIS A 408 -2.27 -18.41 -3.15
CA HIS A 408 -1.65 -17.47 -4.08
C HIS A 408 -0.49 -18.12 -4.85
N ALA A 409 0.35 -18.90 -4.17
CA ALA A 409 1.41 -19.67 -4.79
C ALA A 409 0.89 -20.66 -5.85
N THR A 410 -0.24 -21.32 -5.57
CA THR A 410 -0.94 -22.19 -6.53
C THR A 410 -1.26 -21.42 -7.81
N ALA A 411 -1.96 -20.29 -7.70
CA ALA A 411 -2.35 -19.47 -8.86
C ALA A 411 -1.14 -18.95 -9.65
N ILE A 412 -0.08 -18.51 -8.96
CA ILE A 412 1.16 -18.01 -9.56
C ILE A 412 1.87 -19.12 -10.36
N ILE A 413 2.01 -20.30 -9.76
CA ILE A 413 2.74 -21.43 -10.35
C ILE A 413 1.96 -22.03 -11.51
N GLU A 414 0.63 -22.18 -11.39
CA GLU A 414 -0.22 -22.64 -12.50
C GLU A 414 -0.16 -21.68 -13.68
N LYS A 415 -0.27 -20.38 -13.45
CA LYS A 415 -0.12 -19.37 -14.50
C LYS A 415 1.26 -19.47 -15.17
N ALA A 416 2.34 -19.53 -14.40
CA ALA A 416 3.69 -19.63 -14.96
C ALA A 416 3.89 -20.93 -15.78
N ARG A 417 3.31 -22.05 -15.34
CA ARG A 417 3.31 -23.31 -16.10
C ARG A 417 2.55 -23.18 -17.41
N LEU A 418 1.36 -22.56 -17.39
CA LEU A 418 0.56 -22.31 -18.59
C LEU A 418 1.27 -21.37 -19.58
N ASP A 419 1.87 -20.29 -19.09
CA ASP A 419 2.63 -19.33 -19.89
C ASP A 419 3.84 -20.01 -20.55
N GLN A 420 4.56 -20.87 -19.81
CA GLN A 420 5.68 -21.64 -20.37
C GLN A 420 5.21 -22.65 -21.42
N ALA A 421 4.12 -23.36 -21.17
CA ALA A 421 3.55 -24.31 -22.13
C ALA A 421 3.05 -23.60 -23.40
N LEU A 422 2.42 -22.43 -23.25
CA LEU A 422 1.99 -21.58 -24.37
C LEU A 422 3.20 -21.07 -25.15
N GLY A 423 4.24 -20.57 -24.47
CA GLY A 423 5.48 -20.10 -25.09
C GLY A 423 6.14 -21.16 -25.97
N ARG A 424 6.31 -22.39 -25.44
CA ARG A 424 6.83 -23.53 -26.22
C ARG A 424 5.95 -23.86 -27.43
N ARG A 425 4.63 -23.75 -27.28
CA ARG A 425 3.68 -24.04 -28.37
C ARG A 425 3.71 -22.96 -29.46
N LEU A 426 3.87 -21.69 -29.08
CA LEU A 426 4.04 -20.57 -30.01
C LEU A 426 5.34 -20.68 -30.80
N GLU A 427 6.47 -20.93 -30.13
CA GLU A 427 7.78 -21.10 -30.79
C GLU A 427 7.75 -22.25 -31.83
N ARG A 428 7.03 -23.34 -31.50
CA ARG A 428 6.82 -24.47 -32.41
C ARG A 428 5.97 -24.07 -33.63
N LEU A 429 4.88 -23.33 -33.43
CA LEU A 429 4.03 -22.84 -34.52
C LEU A 429 4.75 -21.83 -35.41
N GLU A 430 5.55 -20.94 -34.84
CA GLU A 430 6.37 -19.97 -35.59
C GLU A 430 7.41 -20.68 -36.46
N THR A 431 8.09 -21.69 -35.91
CA THR A 431 9.05 -22.50 -36.66
C THR A 431 8.38 -23.22 -37.82
N LEU A 432 7.23 -23.88 -37.57
CA LEU A 432 6.45 -24.54 -38.61
C LEU A 432 5.95 -23.57 -39.69
N THR A 433 5.43 -22.41 -39.29
CA THR A 433 4.90 -21.39 -40.22
C THR A 433 6.02 -20.79 -41.08
N ARG A 434 7.18 -20.51 -40.47
CA ARG A 434 8.36 -20.04 -41.20
C ARG A 434 8.80 -21.05 -42.26
N LEU A 435 8.88 -22.34 -41.89
CA LEU A 435 9.22 -23.41 -42.84
C LEU A 435 8.16 -23.52 -43.94
N ALA A 436 6.87 -23.57 -43.61
CA ALA A 436 5.78 -23.64 -44.59
C ALA A 436 5.78 -22.46 -45.57
N ARG A 437 6.14 -21.25 -45.12
CA ARG A 437 6.24 -20.06 -45.98
C ARG A 437 7.36 -20.17 -47.01
N VAL A 438 8.52 -20.71 -46.63
CA VAL A 438 9.62 -21.00 -47.56
C VAL A 438 9.14 -22.00 -48.63
N LEU A 439 8.44 -23.06 -48.21
CA LEU A 439 7.90 -24.08 -49.12
C LEU A 439 6.89 -23.52 -50.13
N SER A 440 6.16 -22.45 -49.76
CA SER A 440 5.11 -21.87 -50.59
C SER A 440 5.59 -20.77 -51.55
N SER A 441 6.82 -20.28 -51.41
CA SER A 441 7.33 -19.13 -52.18
C SER A 441 7.88 -19.46 -53.57
N SER A 442 8.11 -20.73 -53.89
CA SER A 442 8.53 -21.16 -55.22
C SER A 442 7.37 -21.87 -55.92
N LEU A 443 7.07 -21.48 -57.16
CA LEU A 443 6.04 -22.13 -58.00
C LEU A 443 6.64 -23.18 -58.94
N GLU A 444 7.96 -23.31 -58.95
CA GLU A 444 8.67 -24.22 -59.84
C GLU A 444 8.92 -25.54 -59.12
N ARG A 445 8.26 -26.60 -59.59
CA ARG A 445 8.20 -27.93 -58.95
C ARG A 445 9.56 -28.44 -58.45
N ASN A 446 10.58 -28.43 -59.30
CA ASN A 446 11.91 -28.96 -58.96
C ASN A 446 12.67 -28.08 -57.95
N THR A 447 12.37 -26.79 -57.92
CA THR A 447 12.94 -25.85 -56.95
C THR A 447 12.28 -26.02 -55.59
N VAL A 448 10.96 -26.19 -55.54
CA VAL A 448 10.21 -26.51 -54.32
C VAL A 448 10.68 -27.82 -53.70
N LEU A 449 10.79 -28.91 -54.47
CA LEU A 449 11.23 -30.22 -53.95
C LEU A 449 12.63 -30.18 -53.32
N ARG A 450 13.57 -29.46 -53.93
CA ARG A 450 14.93 -29.30 -53.37
C ARG A 450 14.94 -28.50 -52.08
N GLU A 451 14.18 -27.42 -52.01
CA GLU A 451 14.05 -26.65 -50.77
C GLU A 451 13.34 -27.44 -49.66
N ILE A 452 12.36 -28.29 -50.00
CA ILE A 452 11.77 -29.23 -49.02
C ILE A 452 12.82 -30.22 -48.51
N ALA A 453 13.63 -30.83 -49.39
CA ALA A 453 14.69 -31.76 -48.98
C ALA A 453 15.72 -31.06 -48.06
N ARG A 454 16.14 -29.84 -48.41
CA ARG A 454 17.05 -29.04 -47.59
C ARG A 454 16.44 -28.69 -46.23
N ALA A 455 15.19 -28.25 -46.20
CA ALA A 455 14.47 -27.97 -44.96
C ALA A 455 14.30 -29.21 -44.08
N ALA A 456 14.03 -30.38 -44.67
CA ALA A 456 13.95 -31.65 -43.96
C ALA A 456 15.29 -32.05 -43.31
N ALA A 457 16.40 -31.88 -44.04
CA ALA A 457 17.73 -32.14 -43.52
C ALA A 457 18.07 -31.23 -42.33
N GLN A 458 17.73 -29.94 -42.41
CA GLN A 458 17.92 -28.98 -41.33
C GLN A 458 17.02 -29.26 -40.12
N LEU A 459 15.73 -29.53 -40.36
CA LEU A 459 14.75 -29.82 -39.31
C LEU A 459 15.14 -31.03 -38.49
N MET A 460 15.62 -32.08 -39.15
CA MET A 460 16.02 -33.34 -38.51
C MET A 460 17.51 -33.41 -38.17
N SER A 461 18.26 -32.33 -38.45
CA SER A 461 19.71 -32.23 -38.24
C SER A 461 20.47 -33.43 -38.82
N VAL A 462 20.13 -33.84 -40.04
CA VAL A 462 20.76 -34.97 -40.72
C VAL A 462 21.68 -34.56 -41.87
N PRO A 463 22.76 -35.32 -42.14
CA PRO A 463 23.69 -35.04 -43.23
C PRO A 463 23.04 -34.95 -44.60
N ALA A 464 22.04 -35.79 -44.88
CA ALA A 464 21.41 -35.83 -46.19
C ALA A 464 19.93 -36.18 -46.11
N ALA A 465 19.14 -35.46 -46.91
CA ALA A 465 17.76 -35.80 -47.20
C ALA A 465 17.50 -35.77 -48.71
N SER A 466 16.63 -36.66 -49.17
CA SER A 466 16.21 -36.69 -50.58
C SER A 466 14.71 -36.92 -50.72
N PHE A 467 14.15 -36.35 -51.79
CA PHE A 467 12.74 -36.42 -52.14
C PHE A 467 12.56 -37.21 -53.44
N TRP A 468 11.75 -38.26 -53.37
CA TRP A 468 11.50 -39.18 -54.46
C TRP A 468 10.03 -39.09 -54.88
N LEU A 469 9.75 -38.51 -56.04
CA LEU A 469 8.39 -38.36 -56.56
C LEU A 469 7.84 -39.72 -57.00
N ALA A 470 6.63 -40.06 -56.60
CA ALA A 470 6.00 -41.33 -56.93
C ALA A 470 5.13 -41.21 -58.19
N ASP A 471 5.34 -42.13 -59.14
CA ASP A 471 4.39 -42.44 -60.20
C ASP A 471 3.70 -43.76 -59.86
N GLU A 472 2.47 -43.67 -59.35
CA GLU A 472 1.69 -44.84 -58.96
C GLU A 472 1.28 -45.70 -60.17
N ALA A 473 1.13 -45.12 -61.36
CA ALA A 473 0.75 -45.85 -62.58
C ALA A 473 1.92 -46.67 -63.11
N ALA A 474 3.12 -46.08 -63.15
CA ALA A 474 4.35 -46.77 -63.54
C ALA A 474 4.93 -47.64 -62.41
N ARG A 475 4.46 -47.48 -61.17
CA ARG A 475 5.03 -48.08 -59.94
C ARG A 475 6.52 -47.80 -59.78
N THR A 476 6.90 -46.55 -60.03
CA THR A 476 8.28 -46.06 -59.92
C THR A 476 8.37 -44.84 -59.04
N ILE A 477 9.51 -44.65 -58.40
CA ILE A 477 9.88 -43.42 -57.69
C ILE A 477 11.10 -42.81 -58.38
N GLU A 478 11.06 -41.50 -58.63
CA GLU A 478 12.13 -40.75 -59.28
C GLU A 478 12.73 -39.74 -58.29
N LEU A 479 14.05 -39.64 -58.23
CA LEU A 479 14.74 -38.64 -57.43
C LEU A 479 14.58 -37.26 -58.08
N ILE A 480 13.90 -36.33 -57.38
CA ILE A 480 13.63 -34.97 -57.88
C ILE A 480 14.27 -33.89 -57.00
N GLY A 481 14.66 -34.22 -55.77
CA GLY A 481 15.32 -33.26 -54.89
C GLY A 481 16.28 -33.90 -53.91
N PHE A 482 17.42 -33.23 -53.70
CA PHE A 482 18.44 -33.60 -52.72
C PHE A 482 18.83 -32.39 -51.88
N SER A 483 19.08 -32.57 -50.59
CA SER A 483 19.43 -31.48 -49.67
C SER A 483 20.82 -30.89 -49.92
N ASP A 484 21.74 -31.73 -50.41
CA ASP A 484 23.13 -31.41 -50.69
C ASP A 484 23.48 -31.76 -52.16
N PRO A 485 23.80 -30.78 -53.01
CA PRO A 485 24.17 -31.00 -54.40
C PRO A 485 25.44 -31.86 -54.59
N ALA A 486 26.38 -31.85 -53.64
CA ALA A 486 27.61 -32.65 -53.74
C ALA A 486 27.27 -34.15 -53.61
N LEU A 487 26.39 -34.49 -52.68
CA LEU A 487 25.90 -35.85 -52.49
C LEU A 487 25.03 -36.32 -53.67
N GLU A 488 24.27 -35.42 -54.29
CA GLU A 488 23.45 -35.70 -55.47
C GLU A 488 24.27 -36.02 -56.73
N ALA A 489 25.41 -35.36 -56.90
CA ALA A 489 26.28 -35.50 -58.07
C ALA A 489 26.83 -36.92 -58.22
N ASP A 490 27.22 -37.53 -57.10
CA ASP A 490 27.81 -38.87 -57.07
C ASP A 490 26.77 -39.99 -56.88
N TRP A 491 25.48 -39.65 -56.72
CA TRP A 491 24.42 -40.64 -56.50
C TRP A 491 24.06 -41.38 -57.80
N PRO A 492 24.19 -42.73 -57.85
CA PRO A 492 24.16 -43.48 -59.11
C PRO A 492 22.75 -43.81 -59.64
N ILE A 493 21.69 -43.62 -58.85
CA ILE A 493 20.34 -44.09 -59.18
C ILE A 493 19.36 -42.92 -59.27
N ARG A 494 18.71 -42.74 -60.42
CA ARG A 494 17.70 -41.68 -60.60
C ARG A 494 16.26 -42.17 -60.49
N VAL A 495 15.99 -43.43 -60.85
CA VAL A 495 14.65 -44.04 -60.82
C VAL A 495 14.75 -45.41 -60.15
N LEU A 496 13.80 -45.73 -59.27
CA LEU A 496 13.65 -47.03 -58.62
C LEU A 496 12.23 -47.54 -58.81
N ARG A 497 12.05 -48.86 -58.89
CA ARG A 497 10.73 -49.48 -58.85
C ARG A 497 10.24 -49.65 -57.42
N PHE A 498 8.93 -49.76 -57.22
CA PHE A 498 8.34 -49.94 -55.88
C PHE A 498 8.79 -51.25 -55.19
N ASP A 499 9.24 -52.25 -55.95
CA ASP A 499 9.79 -53.52 -55.44
C ASP A 499 11.31 -53.47 -55.19
N GLU A 500 11.96 -52.32 -55.43
CA GLU A 500 13.40 -52.14 -55.27
C GLU A 500 13.74 -51.21 -54.10
N GLY A 501 14.73 -51.61 -53.32
CA GLY A 501 15.28 -50.73 -52.29
C GLY A 501 14.41 -50.58 -51.04
N VAL A 502 14.97 -49.95 -50.00
CA VAL A 502 14.18 -49.48 -48.85
C VAL A 502 13.19 -48.38 -49.20
N LEU A 503 13.50 -47.56 -50.22
CA LEU A 503 12.61 -46.51 -50.70
C LEU A 503 11.36 -47.11 -51.39
N GLY A 504 11.52 -48.15 -52.21
CA GLY A 504 10.40 -48.90 -52.78
C GLY A 504 9.57 -49.59 -51.70
N TRP A 505 10.20 -50.12 -50.64
CA TRP A 505 9.47 -50.67 -49.50
C TRP A 505 8.54 -49.62 -48.85
N VAL A 506 9.03 -48.40 -48.61
CA VAL A 506 8.22 -47.30 -48.05
C VAL A 506 7.09 -46.91 -49.00
N ALA A 507 7.36 -46.84 -50.30
CA ALA A 507 6.35 -46.57 -51.32
C ALA A 507 5.25 -47.64 -51.35
N THR A 508 5.63 -48.92 -51.28
CA THR A 508 4.70 -50.06 -51.33
C THR A 508 3.83 -50.16 -50.08
N HIS A 509 4.41 -50.00 -48.90
CA HIS A 509 3.70 -50.19 -47.64
C HIS A 509 3.01 -48.92 -47.14
N ARG A 510 3.35 -47.75 -47.70
CA ARG A 510 2.85 -46.43 -47.31
C ARG A 510 2.96 -46.19 -45.80
N ARG A 511 4.06 -46.67 -45.21
CA ARG A 511 4.39 -46.52 -43.79
C ARG A 511 5.84 -46.09 -43.62
N PRO A 512 6.16 -45.31 -42.56
CA PRO A 512 7.53 -44.97 -42.25
C PRO A 512 8.38 -46.23 -42.03
N LEU A 513 9.64 -46.17 -42.47
CA LEU A 513 10.63 -47.23 -42.26
C LEU A 513 11.86 -46.62 -41.59
N HIS A 514 12.20 -47.13 -40.42
CA HIS A 514 13.45 -46.82 -39.75
C HIS A 514 14.43 -47.99 -39.86
N VAL A 515 15.65 -47.71 -40.33
CA VAL A 515 16.73 -48.69 -40.36
C VAL A 515 17.95 -48.10 -39.61
N PRO A 516 18.37 -48.71 -38.50
CA PRO A 516 19.47 -48.20 -37.69
C PRO A 516 20.85 -48.43 -38.33
N ASP A 517 20.99 -49.47 -39.16
CA ASP A 517 22.23 -49.77 -39.89
C ASP A 517 21.96 -50.24 -41.33
N ALA A 518 22.00 -49.31 -42.28
CA ALA A 518 21.84 -49.48 -43.72
C ALA A 518 22.85 -50.45 -44.33
N LEU A 519 24.07 -50.52 -43.80
CA LEU A 519 25.11 -51.41 -44.34
C LEU A 519 24.86 -52.89 -44.00
N SER A 520 23.98 -53.16 -43.04
CA SER A 520 23.60 -54.50 -42.60
C SER A 520 22.29 -55.00 -43.21
N ASP A 521 21.51 -54.13 -43.87
CA ASP A 521 20.19 -54.44 -44.41
C ASP A 521 20.28 -54.68 -45.93
N GLY A 522 19.98 -55.92 -46.35
CA GLY A 522 20.08 -56.34 -47.75
C GLY A 522 19.11 -55.66 -48.71
N ARG A 523 18.17 -54.85 -48.22
CA ARG A 523 17.26 -54.05 -49.05
C ARG A 523 17.92 -52.77 -49.56
N PHE A 524 19.08 -52.34 -49.06
CA PHE A 524 19.71 -51.12 -49.54
C PHE A 524 20.38 -51.30 -50.90
N VAL A 525 20.23 -50.29 -51.74
CA VAL A 525 20.89 -50.18 -53.05
C VAL A 525 22.05 -49.19 -52.96
N ALA A 526 23.03 -49.30 -53.87
CA ALA A 526 24.20 -48.42 -53.93
C ALA A 526 25.00 -48.34 -52.61
N LEU A 527 25.21 -49.48 -51.94
CA LEU A 527 25.92 -49.55 -50.64
C LEU A 527 27.33 -48.91 -50.67
N ASP A 528 28.01 -48.94 -51.81
CA ASP A 528 29.33 -48.29 -51.94
C ASP A 528 29.25 -46.77 -51.79
N TRP A 529 28.16 -46.16 -52.27
CA TRP A 529 27.91 -44.73 -52.07
C TRP A 529 27.63 -44.42 -50.60
N TRP A 530 26.86 -45.26 -49.91
CA TRP A 530 26.59 -45.10 -48.47
C TRP A 530 27.88 -45.15 -47.65
N ARG A 531 28.79 -46.09 -47.97
CA ARG A 531 30.11 -46.20 -47.33
C ARG A 531 30.99 -44.99 -47.62
N ALA A 532 31.07 -44.55 -48.88
CA ALA A 532 31.91 -43.42 -49.28
C ALA A 532 31.52 -42.11 -48.58
N HIS A 533 30.24 -41.92 -48.27
CA HIS A 533 29.71 -40.72 -47.64
C HIS A 533 29.47 -40.86 -46.12
N GLY A 534 29.91 -41.97 -45.51
CA GLY A 534 29.80 -42.18 -44.06
C GLY A 534 28.37 -42.28 -43.53
N LEU A 535 27.41 -42.67 -44.37
CA LEU A 535 26.01 -42.81 -44.00
C LEU A 535 25.75 -44.24 -43.51
N ARG A 536 25.07 -44.37 -42.37
CA ARG A 536 24.74 -45.66 -41.76
C ARG A 536 23.29 -45.84 -41.39
N SER A 537 22.49 -44.80 -41.22
CA SER A 537 21.11 -44.95 -40.80
C SER A 537 20.16 -44.32 -41.80
N PHE A 538 18.91 -44.81 -41.80
CA PHE A 538 17.87 -44.37 -42.72
C PHE A 538 16.55 -44.19 -41.98
N HIS A 539 15.84 -43.13 -42.32
CA HIS A 539 14.44 -42.96 -41.95
C HIS A 539 13.66 -42.48 -43.19
N GLY A 540 12.85 -43.38 -43.75
CA GLY A 540 12.03 -43.09 -44.91
C GLY A 540 10.58 -42.84 -44.50
N VAL A 541 9.99 -41.74 -44.98
CA VAL A 541 8.61 -41.35 -44.66
C VAL A 541 7.79 -41.18 -45.95
N PRO A 542 6.61 -41.79 -46.06
CA PRO A 542 5.73 -41.60 -47.20
C PRO A 542 5.05 -40.22 -47.11
N VAL A 543 4.97 -39.53 -48.24
CA VAL A 543 4.30 -38.24 -48.39
C VAL A 543 2.95 -38.50 -49.06
N LEU A 544 1.89 -38.49 -48.26
CA LEU A 544 0.54 -38.86 -48.68
C LEU A 544 -0.35 -37.62 -48.76
N TYR A 545 -1.22 -37.57 -49.77
CA TYR A 545 -2.31 -36.59 -49.87
C TYR A 545 -3.61 -37.32 -50.18
N GLU A 546 -4.62 -37.20 -49.32
CA GLU A 546 -5.90 -37.90 -49.45
C GLU A 546 -5.76 -39.42 -49.72
N GLY A 547 -4.71 -40.03 -49.16
CA GLY A 547 -4.42 -41.47 -49.30
C GLY A 547 -3.62 -41.87 -50.54
N ALA A 548 -3.38 -40.96 -51.50
CA ALA A 548 -2.50 -41.19 -52.65
C ALA A 548 -1.04 -40.91 -52.26
N LEU A 549 -0.11 -41.76 -52.73
CA LEU A 549 1.32 -41.54 -52.53
C LEU A 549 1.83 -40.51 -53.53
N LEU A 550 2.24 -39.34 -53.03
CA LEU A 550 2.85 -38.30 -53.87
C LEU A 550 4.36 -38.47 -53.98
N ALA A 551 5.02 -38.79 -52.86
CA ALA A 551 6.47 -38.92 -52.80
C ALA A 551 6.93 -39.77 -51.61
N VAL A 552 8.22 -40.08 -51.57
CA VAL A 552 8.93 -40.65 -50.41
C VAL A 552 10.04 -39.68 -50.01
N LEU A 553 10.03 -39.27 -48.74
CA LEU A 553 11.11 -38.50 -48.12
C LEU A 553 12.10 -39.47 -47.47
N SER A 554 13.36 -39.39 -47.88
CA SER A 554 14.48 -40.15 -47.35
C SER A 554 15.31 -39.25 -46.44
N LEU A 555 15.52 -39.65 -45.19
CA LEU A 555 16.49 -39.03 -44.28
C LEU A 555 17.64 -40.02 -44.04
N ASN A 556 18.87 -39.59 -44.25
CA ASN A 556 20.06 -40.44 -44.15
C ASN A 556 21.01 -39.87 -43.09
N GLY A 557 21.33 -40.67 -42.08
CA GLY A 557 22.17 -40.29 -40.93
C GLY A 557 23.50 -41.04 -40.89
N ALA A 558 24.51 -40.45 -40.23
CA ALA A 558 25.76 -41.15 -39.90
C ALA A 558 25.62 -42.04 -38.64
N GLU A 559 24.66 -41.71 -37.77
CA GLU A 559 24.32 -42.45 -36.55
C GLU A 559 22.86 -42.89 -36.55
N PRO A 560 22.48 -43.96 -35.82
CA PRO A 560 21.09 -44.39 -35.71
C PRO A 560 20.15 -43.27 -35.22
N PHE A 561 19.03 -43.05 -35.92
CA PHE A 561 18.04 -42.06 -35.51
C PHE A 561 17.45 -42.41 -34.14
N ARG A 562 17.32 -41.41 -33.27
CA ARG A 562 16.60 -41.48 -31.99
C ARG A 562 15.44 -40.50 -32.03
N LEU A 563 14.36 -40.87 -32.70
CA LEU A 563 13.17 -40.03 -32.81
C LEU A 563 12.28 -40.26 -31.60
N GLY A 564 12.04 -39.20 -30.83
CA GLY A 564 11.01 -39.20 -29.80
C GLY A 564 9.62 -38.93 -30.39
N PRO A 565 8.55 -39.07 -29.58
CA PRO A 565 7.18 -38.76 -30.01
C PRO A 565 7.02 -37.33 -30.54
N GLU A 566 7.80 -36.39 -29.98
CA GLU A 566 7.79 -34.99 -30.40
C GLU A 566 8.43 -34.80 -31.78
N ASP A 567 9.49 -35.53 -32.10
CA ASP A 567 10.19 -35.48 -33.39
C ASP A 567 9.32 -36.09 -34.49
N GLU A 568 8.66 -37.23 -34.19
CA GLU A 568 7.71 -37.87 -35.11
C GLU A 568 6.54 -36.94 -35.45
N ALA A 569 5.98 -36.25 -34.45
CA ALA A 569 4.90 -35.28 -34.66
C ALA A 569 5.36 -34.07 -35.49
N LEU A 570 6.59 -33.60 -35.27
CA LEU A 570 7.18 -32.49 -36.04
C LEU A 570 7.40 -32.90 -37.50
N LEU A 571 8.01 -34.07 -37.73
CA LEU A 571 8.26 -34.61 -39.06
C LEU A 571 6.94 -34.90 -39.80
N GLY A 572 5.93 -35.44 -39.12
CA GLY A 572 4.60 -35.66 -39.67
C GLY A 572 3.92 -34.37 -40.12
N ALA A 573 3.99 -33.31 -39.31
CA ALA A 573 3.45 -32.00 -39.68
C ALA A 573 4.18 -31.39 -40.88
N PHE A 574 5.51 -31.54 -40.94
CA PHE A 574 6.32 -31.10 -42.07
C PHE A 574 5.97 -31.85 -43.35
N VAL A 575 5.85 -33.18 -43.29
CA VAL A 575 5.48 -34.04 -44.44
C VAL A 575 4.09 -33.71 -44.96
N ALA A 576 3.12 -33.42 -44.08
CA ALA A 576 1.79 -33.00 -44.48
C ALA A 576 1.82 -31.68 -45.27
N GLN A 577 2.65 -30.70 -44.86
CA GLN A 577 2.84 -29.45 -45.60
C GLN A 577 3.57 -29.67 -46.93
N ALA A 578 4.58 -30.54 -46.96
CA ALA A 578 5.25 -30.93 -48.19
C ALA A 578 4.29 -31.55 -49.21
N ALA A 579 3.34 -32.38 -48.75
CA ALA A 579 2.32 -32.98 -49.61
C ALA A 579 1.45 -31.91 -50.30
N VAL A 580 1.02 -30.87 -49.57
CA VAL A 580 0.25 -29.74 -50.12
C VAL A 580 1.09 -28.98 -51.15
N ALA A 581 2.35 -28.67 -50.84
CA ALA A 581 3.23 -27.95 -51.74
C ALA A 581 3.48 -28.71 -53.05
N ILE A 582 3.74 -30.02 -52.97
CA ILE A 582 3.94 -30.91 -54.12
C ILE A 582 2.67 -30.98 -54.97
N ARG A 583 1.51 -31.12 -54.33
CA ARG A 583 0.22 -31.14 -55.02
C ARG A 583 -0.02 -29.83 -55.78
N ASN A 584 0.21 -28.69 -55.15
CA ASN A 584 0.03 -27.37 -55.76
C ASN A 584 0.97 -27.16 -56.95
N ALA A 585 2.26 -27.51 -56.80
CA ALA A 585 3.23 -27.42 -57.90
C ALA A 585 2.85 -28.32 -59.09
N SER A 586 2.37 -29.54 -58.81
CA SER A 586 1.93 -30.48 -59.85
C SER A 586 0.68 -29.99 -60.59
N LEU A 587 -0.27 -29.39 -59.87
CA LEU A 587 -1.47 -28.78 -60.47
C LEU A 587 -1.11 -27.59 -61.37
N TYR A 588 -0.22 -26.72 -60.91
CA TYR A 588 0.21 -25.55 -61.69
C TYR A 588 0.94 -25.94 -62.99
N GLU A 589 1.81 -26.96 -62.93
CA GLU A 589 2.49 -27.49 -64.11
C GLU A 589 1.51 -28.13 -65.10
N ALA A 590 0.52 -28.88 -64.60
CA ALA A 590 -0.53 -29.47 -65.43
C ALA A 590 -1.36 -28.39 -66.14
N GLU A 591 -1.74 -27.32 -65.43
CA GLU A 591 -2.44 -26.16 -65.99
C GLU A 591 -1.59 -25.46 -67.06
N ALA A 592 -0.33 -25.16 -66.75
CA ALA A 592 0.60 -24.51 -67.68
C ALA A 592 0.79 -25.33 -68.97
N LYS A 593 0.93 -26.65 -68.85
CA LYS A 593 1.04 -27.56 -69.99
C LYS A 593 -0.25 -27.60 -70.81
N ALA A 594 -1.40 -27.72 -70.15
CA ALA A 594 -2.71 -27.74 -70.82
C ALA A 594 -2.93 -26.44 -71.61
N ARG A 595 -2.63 -25.29 -71.00
CA ARG A 595 -2.70 -23.99 -71.66
C ARG A 595 -1.77 -23.90 -72.88
N GLY A 596 -0.50 -24.31 -72.74
CA GLY A 596 0.44 -24.33 -73.87
C GLY A 596 -0.03 -25.22 -75.03
N THR A 597 -0.59 -26.40 -74.73
CA THR A 597 -1.15 -27.28 -75.77
C THR A 597 -2.38 -26.68 -76.45
N ALA A 598 -3.24 -25.97 -75.70
CA ALA A 598 -4.41 -25.29 -76.26
C ALA A 598 -3.99 -24.11 -77.15
N GLU A 599 -3.00 -23.33 -76.75
CA GLU A 599 -2.45 -22.22 -77.54
C GLU A 599 -1.83 -22.74 -78.86
N LEU A 600 -1.07 -23.84 -78.82
CA LEU A 600 -0.52 -24.49 -80.01
C LEU A 600 -1.60 -25.06 -80.94
N ALA A 601 -2.61 -25.72 -80.38
CA ALA A 601 -3.75 -26.24 -81.15
C ALA A 601 -4.50 -25.10 -81.86
N LEU A 602 -4.72 -23.97 -81.16
CA LEU A 602 -5.35 -22.78 -81.74
C LEU A 602 -4.50 -22.14 -82.84
N ALA A 603 -3.18 -22.08 -82.67
CA ALA A 603 -2.25 -21.60 -83.68
C ALA A 603 -2.29 -22.47 -84.96
N HIS A 604 -2.37 -23.79 -84.79
CA HIS A 604 -2.44 -24.74 -85.91
C HIS A 604 -3.74 -24.61 -86.72
N VAL A 605 -4.88 -24.41 -86.04
CA VAL A 605 -6.17 -24.14 -86.70
C VAL A 605 -6.13 -22.84 -87.52
N ARG A 606 -5.51 -21.77 -87.01
CA ARG A 606 -5.36 -20.51 -87.75
C ARG A 606 -4.53 -20.66 -89.03
N GLN A 607 -3.52 -21.52 -89.03
CA GLN A 607 -2.66 -21.73 -90.20
C GLN A 607 -3.36 -22.48 -91.34
N LEU A 608 -4.28 -23.41 -91.01
CA LEU A 608 -5.05 -24.18 -92.00
C LEU A 608 -6.13 -23.36 -92.71
N GLN A 609 -6.56 -22.23 -92.14
CA GLN A 609 -7.52 -21.31 -92.77
C GLN A 609 -6.92 -20.52 -93.97
N GLY A 610 -5.64 -20.71 -94.32
CA GLY A 610 -4.98 -19.98 -95.42
C GLY A 610 -5.02 -20.64 -96.82
N LEU A 611 -5.47 -21.90 -96.94
CA LEU A 611 -5.49 -22.60 -98.22
C LEU A 611 -6.81 -22.36 -98.96
N LEU A 612 -6.82 -21.41 -99.89
CA LEU A 612 -7.96 -21.16 -100.76
C LEU A 612 -7.97 -22.17 -101.93
N PRO A 613 -9.00 -23.01 -102.08
CA PRO A 613 -9.12 -23.92 -103.21
C PRO A 613 -9.49 -23.14 -104.49
N ILE A 614 -8.49 -22.86 -105.32
CA ILE A 614 -8.63 -22.12 -106.58
C ILE A 614 -8.65 -23.09 -107.77
N CYS A 615 -9.63 -22.96 -108.66
CA CYS A 615 -9.70 -23.74 -109.89
C CYS A 615 -8.50 -23.42 -110.79
N ALA A 616 -7.77 -24.45 -111.22
CA ALA A 616 -6.55 -24.26 -112.02
C ALA A 616 -6.78 -23.53 -113.35
N TYR A 617 -7.97 -23.69 -113.94
CA TYR A 617 -8.32 -23.13 -115.25
C TYR A 617 -8.92 -21.72 -115.15
N CYS A 618 -10.06 -21.57 -114.47
CA CYS A 618 -10.82 -20.31 -114.45
C CYS A 618 -10.53 -19.42 -113.23
N LYS A 619 -9.66 -19.86 -112.31
CA LYS A 619 -9.27 -19.15 -111.09
C LYS A 619 -10.41 -18.78 -110.13
N LYS A 620 -11.59 -19.40 -110.28
CA LYS A 620 -12.67 -19.33 -109.28
C LYS A 620 -12.24 -19.99 -107.98
N ILE A 621 -12.76 -19.48 -106.86
CA ILE A 621 -12.53 -20.02 -105.52
C ILE A 621 -13.75 -20.84 -105.11
N ARG A 622 -13.51 -22.02 -104.52
CA ARG A 622 -14.58 -22.84 -103.96
C ARG A 622 -14.89 -22.38 -102.53
N ASN A 623 -16.13 -21.97 -102.29
CA ASN A 623 -16.57 -21.55 -100.96
C ASN A 623 -16.90 -22.75 -100.05
N ASP A 624 -17.25 -22.46 -98.78
CA ASP A 624 -17.57 -23.49 -97.78
C ASP A 624 -18.82 -24.32 -98.14
N SER A 625 -19.72 -23.76 -98.97
CA SER A 625 -20.89 -24.45 -99.53
C SER A 625 -20.58 -25.27 -100.79
N ASN A 626 -19.29 -25.45 -101.11
CA ASN A 626 -18.79 -26.22 -102.25
C ASN A 626 -19.17 -25.64 -103.63
N TYR A 627 -19.54 -24.36 -103.69
CA TYR A 627 -19.86 -23.64 -104.93
C TYR A 627 -18.65 -22.85 -105.45
N TRP A 628 -18.48 -22.79 -106.77
CA TRP A 628 -17.37 -22.09 -107.42
C TRP A 628 -17.79 -20.66 -107.79
N GLN A 629 -17.22 -19.69 -107.11
CA GLN A 629 -17.47 -18.26 -107.34
C GLN A 629 -16.21 -17.52 -107.75
N SER A 630 -16.36 -16.33 -108.33
CA SER A 630 -15.19 -15.52 -108.69
C SER A 630 -14.41 -15.08 -107.44
N ILE A 631 -13.14 -14.76 -107.62
CA ILE A 631 -12.30 -14.31 -106.51
C ILE A 631 -12.84 -13.03 -105.87
N GLU A 632 -13.41 -12.13 -106.68
CA GLU A 632 -14.00 -10.87 -106.23
C GLU A 632 -15.24 -11.11 -105.36
N ALA A 633 -16.13 -12.03 -105.78
CA ALA A 633 -17.30 -12.41 -104.99
C ALA A 633 -16.88 -13.07 -103.67
N TYR A 634 -15.92 -14.00 -103.73
CA TYR A 634 -15.40 -14.67 -102.54
C TYR A 634 -14.73 -13.73 -101.54
N LEU A 635 -13.94 -12.77 -102.01
CA LEU A 635 -13.29 -11.78 -101.15
C LEU A 635 -14.27 -10.70 -100.69
N GLY A 636 -15.24 -10.28 -101.51
CA GLY A 636 -16.25 -9.29 -101.14
C GLY A 636 -17.18 -9.76 -100.01
N GLU A 637 -17.51 -11.05 -99.97
CA GLU A 637 -18.31 -11.63 -98.88
C GLU A 637 -17.53 -11.74 -97.54
N ARG A 638 -16.20 -11.81 -97.60
CA ARG A 638 -15.33 -12.12 -96.45
C ARG A 638 -14.36 -11.00 -96.08
N SER A 639 -14.41 -9.88 -96.78
CA SER A 639 -13.56 -8.71 -96.54
C SER A 639 -14.31 -7.43 -96.89
N GLN A 640 -13.75 -6.27 -96.53
CA GLN A 640 -14.34 -4.97 -96.88
C GLN A 640 -13.83 -4.43 -98.23
N ALA A 641 -13.30 -5.29 -99.10
CA ALA A 641 -12.73 -4.87 -100.38
C ALA A 641 -13.82 -4.58 -101.43
N THR A 642 -13.74 -3.43 -102.10
CA THR A 642 -14.59 -3.05 -103.24
C THR A 642 -13.76 -3.05 -104.52
N PHE A 643 -14.27 -3.68 -105.58
CA PHE A 643 -13.50 -3.89 -106.82
C PHE A 643 -13.99 -3.01 -107.98
N SER A 644 -13.07 -2.41 -108.73
CA SER A 644 -13.33 -1.76 -110.02
C SER A 644 -12.60 -2.49 -111.14
N HIS A 645 -13.15 -2.47 -112.36
CA HIS A 645 -12.56 -3.16 -113.51
C HIS A 645 -11.97 -2.14 -114.49
N GLY A 646 -10.70 -2.32 -114.84
CA GLY A 646 -9.98 -1.54 -115.84
C GLY A 646 -9.07 -2.43 -116.68
N ILE A 647 -8.63 -1.95 -117.84
CA ILE A 647 -7.71 -2.67 -118.71
C ILE A 647 -6.31 -2.07 -118.51
N CYS A 648 -5.35 -2.88 -118.04
CA CYS A 648 -3.98 -2.39 -117.87
C CYS A 648 -3.31 -2.09 -119.22
N PRO A 649 -2.27 -1.24 -119.25
CA PRO A 649 -1.59 -0.85 -120.49
C PRO A 649 -1.12 -2.04 -121.33
N ASP A 650 -0.57 -3.08 -120.70
CA ASP A 650 -0.10 -4.28 -121.41
C ASP A 650 -1.22 -5.04 -122.10
N CYS A 651 -2.33 -5.29 -121.40
CA CYS A 651 -3.49 -5.95 -122.00
C CYS A 651 -4.12 -5.06 -123.08
N ARG A 652 -4.09 -3.74 -122.90
CA ARG A 652 -4.56 -2.80 -123.92
C ARG A 652 -3.71 -2.90 -125.18
N GLU A 653 -2.38 -2.99 -125.06
CA GLU A 653 -1.49 -3.13 -126.22
C GLU A 653 -1.55 -4.52 -126.84
N ARG A 654 -1.64 -5.58 -126.03
CA ARG A 654 -1.48 -6.95 -126.53
C ARG A 654 -2.78 -7.59 -127.00
N ILE A 655 -3.91 -7.15 -126.46
CA ILE A 655 -5.22 -7.74 -126.78
C ILE A 655 -6.11 -6.69 -127.43
N VAL A 656 -6.35 -5.57 -126.74
CA VAL A 656 -7.37 -4.60 -127.18
C VAL A 656 -6.97 -3.91 -128.47
N LYS A 657 -5.72 -3.44 -128.60
CA LYS A 657 -5.25 -2.80 -129.84
C LYS A 657 -5.25 -3.76 -131.04
N PRO A 658 -4.70 -4.99 -130.97
CA PRO A 658 -4.76 -5.93 -132.08
C PRO A 658 -6.18 -6.34 -132.45
N GLU A 659 -7.11 -6.43 -131.49
CA GLU A 659 -8.52 -6.64 -131.80
C GLU A 659 -9.17 -5.43 -132.46
N LEU A 660 -8.93 -4.22 -131.96
CA LEU A 660 -9.38 -2.99 -132.60
C LEU A 660 -8.83 -2.84 -134.03
N GLU A 661 -7.59 -3.23 -134.26
CA GLU A 661 -6.96 -3.22 -135.59
C GLU A 661 -7.50 -4.33 -136.50
N ARG A 662 -7.85 -5.50 -135.96
CA ARG A 662 -8.58 -6.54 -136.70
C ARG A 662 -9.98 -6.07 -137.08
N TRP A 663 -10.68 -5.43 -136.14
CA TRP A 663 -12.02 -4.90 -136.35
C TRP A 663 -12.03 -3.74 -137.36
N ARG A 664 -11.05 -2.83 -137.30
CA ARG A 664 -10.85 -1.77 -138.30
C ARG A 664 -10.50 -2.30 -139.69
N ARG A 665 -9.71 -3.39 -139.79
CA ARG A 665 -9.43 -4.04 -141.07
C ARG A 665 -10.67 -4.73 -141.66
N SER A 666 -11.55 -5.28 -140.84
CA SER A 666 -12.83 -5.83 -141.33
C SER A 666 -13.84 -4.77 -141.77
N GLU A 667 -13.71 -3.49 -141.37
CA GLU A 667 -14.56 -2.39 -141.87
C GLU A 667 -13.99 -1.69 -143.13
N GLY A 668 -12.68 -1.80 -143.39
CA GLY A 668 -12.00 -1.18 -144.54
C GLY A 668 -12.08 -1.94 -145.86
N GLU A 669 -12.60 -3.18 -145.87
CA GLU A 669 -12.81 -4.00 -147.07
C GLU A 669 -14.24 -3.89 -147.64
N THR A 670 -15.06 -2.95 -147.15
CA THR A 670 -16.44 -2.68 -147.62
C THR A 670 -16.69 -1.24 -148.06
N SER A 671 -15.74 -0.60 -148.75
CA SER A 671 -15.93 0.69 -149.43
C SER A 671 -15.31 0.72 -150.82
#